data_AF-A0AA39Y8G4-F1
#
_entry.id   AF-A0AA39Y8G4-F1
#
_cell.length_a   1.000
_cell.length_b   1.000
_cell.length_c   1.000
_cell.angle_alpha   90.00
_cell.angle_beta   90.00
_cell.angle_gamma   90.00
#
_symmetry.space_group_name_H-M   'P 1'
#
loop_
_entity.id
_entity.type
_entity.pdbx_description
1 polymer ?
#
loop_
_entity_poly.entity_id
_entity_poly.type
_entity_poly.pdbx_seq_one_letter_code
_entity_poly.pdbx_strand_id
1 'polypeptide(L)'
;MASSQLHDALKCLRPKNFTDDVPLDDLQTWMRDIFANAETIVNSVPQVPGGTDFLSSKRKRTDVNGAHNASEMTIADARAPPFDPSYEPLQKAWGKPIKVNNNPLSISTYKMAGADRYGSWFARRSVHEGLGFAKWKRALQQEFAESLAVDGGPGVGSIRGIGGDKMLERKVVDGLGKLEVLQLSAKFPAPTAPREFITMLLTSDNALSEKSKPHVDDHPAADQIPRHYIVVSIPCDHPEAPIRDGLVRGNYESVEMIREIPLTPAKSRDGGDITRKEEGSPDDPETNPVEWIMITRSDPGGGIPRFLIDRGTPGSIVADTSKFLDWACAKEDIPDPEQVEQEASASAVDQETLQAEEEAQPRASFSAAARNVQLTGVGTSIADLPLTEPSTIKHGKNNSSFLSTLSNAMETGIQNYAPASVASYLQPSSQNSSLSYPGSDSASDTSSINSFASAEQWTTANGGPDGEDENAPPLPPRRRISDGSVGSDLAKSQSNQNRYEREMQKLDSKRAALDEKMRKMKEKEQARSQQASEREEREKRKAVEKYQREMEKLAAKRDKEAQKREQRKKKEEEKNVVTRLQRERDEFKTRAEMAEHENRLLKEQIGELQHQNTRLVQNLGKSEQGKQVLKAIEDEMGRGRSSSATSSVKSKSSKRSIDEKPTA
;
A
#
# COMPACT_ATOMS: atom_id res chain seq x y z
N MET A 1 19.36 6.16 -23.48
CA MET A 1 18.99 7.47 -24.06
C MET A 1 17.65 7.92 -23.49
N ALA A 2 16.48 7.49 -23.99
CA ALA A 2 15.18 7.91 -23.40
C ALA A 2 15.03 7.60 -21.90
N SER A 3 15.17 6.33 -21.48
CA SER A 3 15.10 5.97 -20.05
C SER A 3 16.21 6.62 -19.20
N SER A 4 17.41 6.86 -19.76
CA SER A 4 18.47 7.56 -19.02
C SER A 4 18.11 9.03 -18.81
N GLN A 5 17.62 9.75 -19.83
CA GLN A 5 17.14 11.13 -19.72
C GLN A 5 16.07 11.30 -18.62
N LEU A 6 15.12 10.37 -18.52
CA LEU A 6 14.11 10.39 -17.45
C LEU A 6 14.73 10.14 -16.07
N HIS A 7 15.65 9.18 -15.93
CA HIS A 7 16.36 8.94 -14.67
C HIS A 7 17.35 10.06 -14.30
N ASP A 8 17.87 10.80 -15.28
CA ASP A 8 18.69 11.99 -15.08
C ASP A 8 17.83 13.15 -14.57
N ALA A 9 16.66 13.39 -15.17
CA ALA A 9 15.71 14.40 -14.68
C ALA A 9 15.23 14.11 -13.25
N LEU A 10 14.92 12.83 -12.94
CA LEU A 10 14.51 12.40 -11.60
C LEU A 10 15.59 12.59 -10.51
N LYS A 11 16.82 12.96 -10.86
CA LYS A 11 17.84 13.37 -9.87
C LYS A 11 17.52 14.74 -9.23
N CYS A 12 16.77 15.62 -9.90
CA CYS A 12 16.42 16.92 -9.31
C CYS A 12 15.64 16.77 -8.00
N LEU A 13 14.87 15.68 -7.84
CA LEU A 13 14.04 15.38 -6.67
C LEU A 13 14.79 14.80 -5.47
N ARG A 14 16.11 14.62 -5.55
CA ARG A 14 16.89 14.00 -4.46
C ARG A 14 16.97 14.88 -3.21
N PRO A 15 17.12 14.26 -2.02
CA PRO A 15 17.37 14.96 -0.76
C PRO A 15 18.46 16.02 -0.87
N LYS A 16 18.27 17.15 -0.19
CA LYS A 16 19.17 18.31 -0.15
C LYS A 16 19.37 18.84 1.26
N ASN A 17 20.55 19.34 1.58
CA ASN A 17 20.73 20.26 2.70
C ASN A 17 20.24 21.65 2.27
N PHE A 18 19.32 22.26 3.02
CA PHE A 18 18.81 23.60 2.72
C PHE A 18 19.92 24.67 2.68
N THR A 19 20.95 24.52 3.50
CA THR A 19 22.03 25.52 3.64
C THR A 19 23.09 25.38 2.54
N ASP A 20 23.36 24.16 2.08
CA ASP A 20 24.50 23.86 1.19
C ASP A 20 24.07 23.64 -0.28
N ASP A 21 22.88 23.11 -0.54
CA ASP A 21 22.43 22.69 -1.88
C ASP A 21 21.37 23.63 -2.53
N VAL A 22 20.88 24.64 -1.80
CA VAL A 22 19.84 25.58 -2.28
C VAL A 22 20.45 26.99 -2.45
N PRO A 23 20.73 27.44 -3.68
CA PRO A 23 21.36 28.73 -3.93
C PRO A 23 20.35 29.86 -3.78
N LEU A 24 20.17 30.37 -2.56
CA LEU A 24 19.21 31.46 -2.28
C LEU A 24 19.48 32.73 -3.11
N ASP A 25 20.74 33.01 -3.45
CA ASP A 25 21.16 34.15 -4.28
C ASP A 25 20.83 34.00 -5.78
N ASP A 26 20.59 32.77 -6.28
CA ASP A 26 20.22 32.46 -7.67
C ASP A 26 19.00 31.51 -7.72
N LEU A 27 18.07 31.74 -6.79
CA LEU A 27 16.93 30.86 -6.56
C LEU A 27 16.03 30.75 -7.81
N GLN A 28 15.92 31.82 -8.61
CA GLN A 28 15.09 31.83 -9.82
C GLN A 28 15.63 30.88 -10.89
N THR A 29 16.94 30.85 -11.15
CA THR A 29 17.53 29.96 -12.16
C THR A 29 17.42 28.50 -11.72
N TRP A 30 17.79 28.23 -10.46
CA TRP A 30 17.71 26.89 -9.86
C TRP A 30 16.27 26.33 -9.82
N MET A 31 15.26 27.17 -9.51
CA MET A 31 13.86 26.76 -9.59
C MET A 31 13.41 26.48 -11.04
N ARG A 32 13.84 27.29 -12.03
CA ARG A 32 13.54 27.04 -13.45
C ARG A 32 14.12 25.70 -13.93
N ASP A 33 15.35 25.38 -13.56
CA ASP A 33 15.97 24.08 -13.88
C ASP A 33 15.21 22.91 -13.26
N ILE A 34 14.75 23.03 -12.00
CA ILE A 34 13.93 21.98 -11.38
C ILE A 34 12.57 21.85 -12.08
N PHE A 35 11.92 22.95 -12.46
CA PHE A 35 10.65 22.91 -13.20
C PHE A 35 10.79 22.34 -14.62
N ALA A 36 11.88 22.61 -15.35
CA ALA A 36 12.15 22.00 -16.65
C ALA A 36 12.37 20.48 -16.56
N ASN A 37 13.01 20.02 -15.47
CA ASN A 37 13.08 18.59 -15.15
C ASN A 37 11.71 18.02 -14.75
N ALA A 38 10.91 18.76 -13.97
CA ALA A 38 9.56 18.36 -13.57
C ALA A 38 8.60 18.24 -14.77
N GLU A 39 8.64 19.16 -15.74
CA GLU A 39 7.95 19.08 -17.03
C GLU A 39 8.29 17.78 -17.77
N THR A 40 9.60 17.45 -17.83
CA THR A 40 10.09 16.22 -18.45
C THR A 40 9.57 14.97 -17.73
N ILE A 41 9.46 15.02 -16.39
CA ILE A 41 8.96 13.93 -15.56
C ILE A 41 7.44 13.73 -15.76
N VAL A 42 6.62 14.79 -15.73
CA VAL A 42 5.15 14.66 -15.89
C VAL A 42 4.74 14.23 -17.29
N ASN A 43 5.36 14.77 -18.33
CA ASN A 43 5.07 14.39 -19.72
C ASN A 43 5.61 12.99 -20.07
N SER A 44 6.49 12.41 -19.25
CA SER A 44 6.91 11.01 -19.36
C SER A 44 5.84 9.99 -18.92
N VAL A 45 4.83 10.38 -18.15
CA VAL A 45 3.81 9.41 -17.68
C VAL A 45 2.89 9.07 -18.85
N PRO A 46 2.67 7.79 -19.21
CA PRO A 46 1.78 7.43 -20.32
C PRO A 46 0.37 7.98 -20.12
N GLN A 47 -0.34 8.27 -21.20
CA GLN A 47 -1.76 8.63 -21.13
C GLN A 47 -2.61 7.51 -20.54
N VAL A 48 -3.79 7.87 -19.99
CA VAL A 48 -4.81 6.91 -19.54
C VAL A 48 -5.17 5.97 -20.71
N PRO A 49 -5.29 4.65 -20.50
CA PRO A 49 -5.57 3.72 -21.60
C PRO A 49 -6.98 3.90 -22.17
N GLY A 50 -7.07 4.05 -23.49
CA GLY A 50 -8.33 4.34 -24.19
C GLY A 50 -8.64 5.83 -24.21
N GLY A 51 -9.92 6.17 -24.20
CA GLY A 51 -10.40 7.56 -24.33
C GLY A 51 -10.59 8.01 -25.78
N THR A 52 -11.26 9.15 -25.94
CA THR A 52 -11.48 9.86 -27.19
C THR A 52 -10.32 10.83 -27.45
N ASP A 53 -9.87 10.94 -28.69
CA ASP A 53 -8.70 11.77 -29.03
C ASP A 53 -9.01 13.27 -28.90
N PHE A 54 -7.99 14.10 -28.65
CA PHE A 54 -8.20 15.51 -28.23
C PHE A 54 -9.12 16.29 -29.18
N LEU A 55 -8.85 16.25 -30.49
CA LEU A 55 -9.62 16.97 -31.51
C LEU A 55 -11.05 16.43 -31.73
N SER A 56 -11.38 15.25 -31.19
CA SER A 56 -12.72 14.66 -31.23
C SER A 56 -13.41 14.63 -29.86
N SER A 57 -12.72 15.08 -28.81
CA SER A 57 -13.18 15.06 -27.43
C SER A 57 -14.23 16.14 -27.16
N LYS A 58 -15.14 15.86 -26.23
CA LYS A 58 -16.14 16.80 -25.73
C LYS A 58 -16.29 16.61 -24.23
N ARG A 59 -16.52 17.70 -23.50
CA ARG A 59 -16.98 17.62 -22.11
C ARG A 59 -18.33 16.88 -22.04
N LYS A 60 -18.50 16.07 -21.01
CA LYS A 60 -19.75 15.36 -20.67
C LYS A 60 -20.65 16.22 -19.80
N ARG A 61 -20.04 17.06 -18.96
CA ARG A 61 -20.70 18.03 -18.09
C ARG A 61 -20.87 19.38 -18.77
N THR A 62 -21.89 20.12 -18.36
CA THR A 62 -22.12 21.52 -18.71
C THR A 62 -22.12 22.43 -17.47
N ASP A 63 -22.27 21.86 -16.28
CA ASP A 63 -22.16 22.56 -15.01
C ASP A 63 -20.71 22.95 -14.68
N VAL A 64 -20.55 24.04 -13.94
CA VAL A 64 -19.26 24.49 -13.40
C VAL A 64 -19.24 24.16 -11.90
N ASN A 65 -18.20 23.45 -11.46
CA ASN A 65 -17.99 23.06 -10.05
C ASN A 65 -19.16 22.27 -9.40
N GLY A 66 -20.01 21.61 -10.18
CA GLY A 66 -21.23 20.92 -9.72
C GLY A 66 -21.04 19.54 -9.09
N ALA A 67 -19.81 19.08 -8.84
CA ALA A 67 -19.59 17.95 -7.94
C ALA A 67 -19.53 18.43 -6.47
N HIS A 68 -20.05 17.62 -5.54
CA HIS A 68 -19.97 17.86 -4.09
C HIS A 68 -19.03 16.89 -3.36
N ASN A 69 -18.62 15.78 -3.99
CA ASN A 69 -17.69 14.77 -3.45
C ASN A 69 -17.04 13.94 -4.57
N ALA A 70 -16.15 13.01 -4.22
CA ALA A 70 -15.43 12.18 -5.20
C ALA A 70 -16.31 11.19 -5.98
N SER A 71 -17.48 10.81 -5.46
CA SER A 71 -18.39 9.88 -6.16
C SER A 71 -19.23 10.55 -7.25
N GLU A 72 -19.34 11.88 -7.20
CA GLU A 72 -20.03 12.71 -8.20
C GLU A 72 -19.09 13.24 -9.29
N MET A 73 -17.78 13.03 -9.16
CA MET A 73 -16.80 13.39 -10.18
C MET A 73 -17.00 12.54 -11.43
N THR A 74 -17.08 13.21 -12.58
CA THR A 74 -17.27 12.54 -13.86
C THR A 74 -15.91 12.20 -14.46
N ILE A 75 -15.68 10.92 -14.73
CA ILE A 75 -14.43 10.45 -15.37
C ILE A 75 -14.49 10.86 -16.84
N ALA A 76 -13.60 11.77 -17.24
CA ALA A 76 -13.49 12.19 -18.63
C ALA A 76 -12.87 11.05 -19.46
N ASP A 77 -13.35 10.87 -20.69
CA ASP A 77 -12.66 10.05 -21.69
C ASP A 77 -11.80 10.93 -22.63
N ALA A 78 -11.88 12.26 -22.51
CA ALA A 78 -11.06 13.20 -23.25
C ALA A 78 -9.57 12.96 -22.99
N ARG A 79 -8.83 12.66 -24.05
CA ARG A 79 -7.37 12.52 -23.99
C ARG A 79 -6.70 13.89 -24.01
N ALA A 80 -5.62 14.04 -23.25
CA ALA A 80 -4.75 15.20 -23.36
C ALA A 80 -4.17 15.28 -24.80
N PRO A 81 -3.95 16.49 -25.33
CA PRO A 81 -3.37 16.66 -26.66
C PRO A 81 -1.98 16.01 -26.78
N PRO A 82 -1.51 15.73 -28.00
CA PRO A 82 -0.08 15.53 -28.23
C PRO A 82 0.70 16.78 -27.78
N PHE A 83 1.87 16.54 -27.20
CA PHE A 83 2.86 17.56 -26.82
C PHE A 83 4.14 17.31 -27.63
N ASP A 84 5.26 17.96 -27.30
CA ASP A 84 6.56 17.73 -27.95
C ASP A 84 6.88 16.22 -28.11
N PRO A 85 7.12 15.72 -29.34
CA PRO A 85 7.36 14.29 -29.60
C PRO A 85 8.53 13.67 -28.82
N SER A 86 9.46 14.47 -28.28
CA SER A 86 10.57 13.97 -27.43
C SER A 86 10.09 13.33 -26.12
N TYR A 87 8.84 13.53 -25.71
CA TYR A 87 8.25 12.84 -24.55
C TYR A 87 7.77 11.41 -24.84
N GLU A 88 7.39 11.07 -26.08
CA GLU A 88 6.85 9.75 -26.44
C GLU A 88 7.85 8.59 -26.21
N PRO A 89 9.17 8.75 -26.46
CA PRO A 89 10.18 7.78 -26.05
C PRO A 89 10.31 7.59 -24.53
N LEU A 90 9.98 8.61 -23.71
CA LEU A 90 10.08 8.53 -22.25
C LEU A 90 8.93 7.70 -21.65
N GLN A 91 7.74 7.76 -22.25
CA GLN A 91 6.57 6.96 -21.85
C GLN A 91 6.84 5.45 -21.90
N LYS A 92 7.77 5.01 -22.75
CA LYS A 92 8.20 3.61 -22.90
C LYS A 92 9.09 3.11 -21.75
N ALA A 93 9.49 3.98 -20.81
CA ALA A 93 10.18 3.59 -19.57
C ALA A 93 9.22 3.10 -18.47
N TRP A 94 7.93 3.45 -18.56
CA TRP A 94 6.91 3.03 -17.61
C TRP A 94 6.32 1.66 -17.98
N GLY A 95 6.03 0.83 -16.98
CA GLY A 95 5.32 -0.43 -17.17
C GLY A 95 3.84 -0.21 -17.56
N LYS A 96 3.17 -1.30 -17.93
CA LYS A 96 1.70 -1.29 -18.12
C LYS A 96 0.99 -0.85 -16.83
N PRO A 97 -0.22 -0.23 -16.92
CA PRO A 97 -1.01 0.14 -15.76
C PRO A 97 -1.21 -1.03 -14.78
N ILE A 98 -1.01 -0.74 -13.50
CA ILE A 98 -1.26 -1.67 -12.39
C ILE A 98 -2.77 -1.71 -12.13
N LYS A 99 -3.35 -2.91 -12.11
CA LYS A 99 -4.73 -3.10 -11.65
C LYS A 99 -4.79 -2.89 -10.13
N VAL A 100 -5.45 -1.82 -9.71
CA VAL A 100 -5.72 -1.51 -8.30
C VAL A 100 -7.17 -1.90 -7.97
N ASN A 101 -7.39 -2.54 -6.82
CA ASN A 101 -8.74 -2.86 -6.32
C ASN A 101 -9.35 -1.62 -5.65
N ASN A 102 -10.68 -1.47 -5.73
CA ASN A 102 -11.41 -0.30 -5.23
C ASN A 102 -10.90 1.04 -5.81
N ASN A 103 -11.02 1.19 -7.14
CA ASN A 103 -10.60 2.38 -7.89
C ASN A 103 -11.81 3.01 -8.60
N PRO A 104 -12.74 3.66 -7.86
CA PRO A 104 -13.98 4.18 -8.45
C PRO A 104 -13.71 5.27 -9.51
N LEU A 105 -12.64 6.04 -9.34
CA LEU A 105 -12.20 7.14 -10.21
C LEU A 105 -11.38 6.68 -11.43
N SER A 106 -11.26 5.37 -11.68
CA SER A 106 -10.50 4.78 -12.81
C SER A 106 -9.06 5.30 -13.00
N ILE A 107 -8.40 5.66 -11.90
CA ILE A 107 -7.06 6.25 -11.89
C ILE A 107 -6.05 5.23 -12.44
N SER A 108 -5.31 5.60 -13.49
CA SER A 108 -4.28 4.75 -14.08
C SER A 108 -2.99 4.90 -13.30
N THR A 109 -2.59 3.85 -12.58
CA THR A 109 -1.35 3.81 -11.79
C THR A 109 -0.26 3.05 -12.53
N TYR A 110 0.93 3.62 -12.66
CA TYR A 110 2.08 3.08 -13.37
C TYR A 110 3.24 2.82 -12.40
N LYS A 111 4.21 2.03 -12.84
CA LYS A 111 5.44 1.74 -12.10
C LYS A 111 6.65 1.67 -13.03
N MET A 112 7.77 2.21 -12.56
CA MET A 112 9.08 2.14 -13.19
C MET A 112 10.12 1.77 -12.12
N ALA A 113 11.15 1.01 -12.48
CA ALA A 113 12.27 0.75 -11.55
C ALA A 113 13.20 1.98 -11.53
N GLY A 114 13.70 2.38 -10.36
CA GLY A 114 14.80 3.34 -10.30
C GLY A 114 16.10 2.73 -10.83
N ALA A 115 16.83 3.48 -11.66
CA ALA A 115 18.22 3.16 -12.01
C ALA A 115 19.18 3.35 -10.81
N ASP A 116 18.70 4.05 -9.79
CA ASP A 116 19.31 4.33 -8.51
C ASP A 116 18.74 3.42 -7.40
N ARG A 117 19.58 2.99 -6.45
CA ARG A 117 19.28 1.92 -5.48
C ARG A 117 18.28 2.28 -4.37
N TYR A 118 17.34 3.18 -4.63
CA TYR A 118 16.39 3.75 -3.67
C TYR A 118 15.00 3.11 -3.77
N GLY A 119 14.66 2.49 -4.90
CA GLY A 119 13.44 1.70 -5.05
C GLY A 119 12.72 1.97 -6.38
N SER A 120 11.43 1.70 -6.39
CA SER A 120 10.57 1.93 -7.54
C SER A 120 10.04 3.36 -7.57
N TRP A 121 9.86 3.91 -8.76
CA TRP A 121 9.02 5.07 -9.00
C TRP A 121 7.59 4.60 -9.30
N PHE A 122 6.62 5.29 -8.71
CA PHE A 122 5.20 5.13 -9.02
C PHE A 122 4.69 6.41 -9.67
N ALA A 123 3.72 6.28 -10.56
CA ALA A 123 2.99 7.42 -11.09
C ALA A 123 1.49 7.13 -11.14
N ARG A 124 0.67 8.18 -11.14
CA ARG A 124 -0.74 8.12 -11.51
C ARG A 124 -1.07 9.15 -12.58
N ARG A 125 -2.07 8.83 -13.40
CA ARG A 125 -2.72 9.76 -14.33
C ARG A 125 -4.22 9.49 -14.34
N SER A 126 -5.01 10.55 -14.33
CA SER A 126 -6.48 10.51 -14.37
C SER A 126 -7.03 11.83 -14.91
N VAL A 127 -8.20 11.82 -15.52
CA VAL A 127 -8.85 13.02 -16.08
C VAL A 127 -10.29 13.11 -15.57
N HIS A 128 -10.67 14.27 -15.05
CA HIS A 128 -11.94 14.47 -14.34
C HIS A 128 -12.69 15.72 -14.80
N GLU A 129 -14.01 15.66 -14.71
CA GLU A 129 -14.96 16.76 -14.90
C GLU A 129 -15.86 16.92 -13.66
N GLY A 130 -16.36 18.13 -13.40
CA GLY A 130 -17.23 18.46 -12.26
C GLY A 130 -16.56 19.33 -11.19
N LEU A 131 -15.25 19.56 -11.33
CA LEU A 131 -14.48 20.54 -10.57
C LEU A 131 -13.56 21.27 -11.57
N GLY A 132 -13.69 22.60 -11.65
CA GLY A 132 -13.00 23.46 -12.61
C GLY A 132 -11.54 23.70 -12.25
N PHE A 133 -10.70 24.03 -13.23
CA PHE A 133 -9.26 24.21 -13.06
C PHE A 133 -8.89 25.21 -11.96
N ALA A 134 -9.58 26.35 -11.85
CA ALA A 134 -9.26 27.35 -10.83
C ALA A 134 -9.54 26.83 -9.42
N LYS A 135 -10.63 26.06 -9.25
CA LYS A 135 -10.96 25.43 -7.97
C LYS A 135 -10.00 24.29 -7.62
N TRP A 136 -9.52 23.53 -8.62
CA TRP A 136 -8.42 22.58 -8.46
C TRP A 136 -7.10 23.26 -8.02
N LYS A 137 -6.71 24.38 -8.64
CA LYS A 137 -5.50 25.16 -8.28
C LYS A 137 -5.57 25.59 -6.81
N ARG A 138 -6.63 26.31 -6.42
CA ARG A 138 -6.81 26.80 -5.04
C ARG A 138 -6.89 25.66 -4.02
N ALA A 139 -7.55 24.54 -4.35
CA ALA A 139 -7.62 23.37 -3.49
C ALA A 139 -6.23 22.76 -3.21
N LEU A 140 -5.36 22.63 -4.21
CA LEU A 140 -3.98 22.16 -4.02
C LEU A 140 -3.10 23.18 -3.27
N GLN A 141 -3.36 24.47 -3.42
CA GLN A 141 -2.63 25.52 -2.71
C GLN A 141 -2.97 25.58 -1.21
N GLN A 142 -4.24 25.40 -0.85
CA GLN A 142 -4.71 25.48 0.54
C GLN A 142 -4.55 24.17 1.33
N GLU A 143 -4.23 23.05 0.68
CA GLU A 143 -4.18 21.72 1.31
C GLU A 143 -3.28 21.67 2.57
N PHE A 144 -2.05 22.19 2.48
CA PHE A 144 -1.15 22.22 3.64
C PHE A 144 -1.55 23.28 4.67
N ALA A 145 -2.10 24.42 4.24
CA ALA A 145 -2.57 25.47 5.14
C ALA A 145 -3.71 24.99 6.05
N GLU A 146 -4.66 24.21 5.53
CA GLU A 146 -5.73 23.61 6.34
C GLU A 146 -5.19 22.61 7.37
N SER A 147 -4.11 21.89 7.04
CA SER A 147 -3.48 20.96 7.99
C SER A 147 -2.68 21.68 9.08
N LEU A 148 -1.96 22.76 8.73
CA LEU A 148 -1.22 23.61 9.68
C LEU A 148 -2.14 24.38 10.64
N ALA A 149 -3.41 24.58 10.27
CA ALA A 149 -4.41 25.27 11.09
C ALA A 149 -5.03 24.39 12.21
N VAL A 150 -4.57 23.13 12.40
CA VAL A 150 -5.14 22.19 13.36
C VAL A 150 -4.07 21.58 14.28
N ASP A 151 -3.96 22.14 15.49
CA ASP A 151 -3.13 21.56 16.56
C ASP A 151 -3.48 20.09 16.84
N GLY A 152 -2.47 19.22 16.90
CA GLY A 152 -2.71 17.80 17.17
C GLY A 152 -1.47 16.91 17.16
N GLY A 153 -1.72 15.60 17.20
CA GLY A 153 -0.68 14.58 17.03
C GLY A 153 -0.37 14.29 15.54
N PRO A 154 0.58 13.39 15.25
CA PRO A 154 1.07 13.17 13.89
C PRO A 154 -0.04 12.88 12.86
N GLY A 155 -0.06 13.64 11.77
CA GLY A 155 -1.07 13.54 10.70
C GLY A 155 -2.49 13.96 11.08
N VAL A 156 -2.70 14.69 12.19
CA VAL A 156 -3.94 15.47 12.40
C VAL A 156 -4.00 16.60 11.36
N GLY A 157 -5.20 17.12 11.09
CA GLY A 157 -5.43 18.13 10.04
C GLY A 157 -5.34 17.62 8.59
N SER A 158 -4.65 16.50 8.32
CA SER A 158 -4.41 16.01 6.96
C SER A 158 -5.70 15.73 6.17
N ILE A 159 -5.79 16.28 4.97
CA ILE A 159 -6.85 16.00 3.99
C ILE A 159 -6.62 14.62 3.36
N ARG A 160 -5.42 14.37 2.84
CA ARG A 160 -4.88 13.07 2.40
C ARG A 160 -3.44 12.93 2.90
N GLY A 161 -2.93 11.70 2.98
CA GLY A 161 -1.50 11.40 3.15
C GLY A 161 -0.76 11.86 4.42
N ILE A 162 -0.54 13.18 4.55
CA ILE A 162 0.40 13.83 5.47
C ILE A 162 -0.24 15.13 6.00
N GLY A 163 -0.01 15.48 7.27
CA GLY A 163 -0.31 16.81 7.80
C GLY A 163 0.95 17.67 7.90
N GLY A 164 0.80 18.99 7.80
CA GLY A 164 1.86 19.93 8.16
C GLY A 164 1.89 20.21 9.65
N ASP A 165 3.07 20.12 10.26
CA ASP A 165 3.31 20.44 11.67
C ASP A 165 3.81 21.89 11.84
N LYS A 166 4.70 22.35 10.95
CA LYS A 166 5.31 23.68 10.98
C LYS A 166 5.80 24.11 9.59
N MET A 167 5.56 25.37 9.22
CA MET A 167 6.29 26.06 8.15
C MET A 167 7.65 26.54 8.68
N LEU A 168 8.73 26.15 8.01
CA LEU A 168 10.11 26.48 8.40
C LEU A 168 10.64 27.67 7.59
N GLU A 169 10.40 27.65 6.28
CA GLU A 169 10.91 28.65 5.34
C GLU A 169 9.88 28.94 4.25
N ARG A 170 9.85 30.19 3.77
CA ARG A 170 8.97 30.63 2.67
C ARG A 170 9.64 31.74 1.86
N LYS A 171 9.79 31.53 0.56
CA LYS A 171 10.30 32.52 -0.42
C LYS A 171 9.36 32.56 -1.63
N VAL A 172 9.06 33.75 -2.14
CA VAL A 172 8.35 33.95 -3.40
C VAL A 172 9.36 34.39 -4.46
N VAL A 173 9.17 33.96 -5.71
CA VAL A 173 10.03 34.29 -6.85
C VAL A 173 9.17 34.78 -8.00
N ASP A 174 9.22 36.08 -8.23
CA ASP A 174 8.32 36.80 -9.15
C ASP A 174 8.31 36.21 -10.56
N GLY A 175 7.10 36.07 -11.11
CA GLY A 175 6.85 35.48 -12.44
C GLY A 175 7.23 34.01 -12.57
N LEU A 176 7.55 33.32 -11.47
CA LEU A 176 7.93 31.90 -11.46
C LEU A 176 7.14 31.05 -10.47
N GLY A 177 6.98 31.48 -9.21
CA GLY A 177 6.27 30.70 -8.19
C GLY A 177 6.82 30.89 -6.79
N LYS A 178 6.71 29.86 -5.93
CA LYS A 178 7.18 29.91 -4.53
C LYS A 178 7.97 28.66 -4.11
N LEU A 179 8.84 28.85 -3.12
CA LEU A 179 9.54 27.82 -2.36
C LEU A 179 9.02 27.87 -0.92
N GLU A 180 8.62 26.71 -0.40
CA GLU A 180 8.20 26.53 1.00
C GLU A 180 8.90 25.31 1.58
N VAL A 181 9.45 25.39 2.80
CA VAL A 181 9.99 24.22 3.51
C VAL A 181 9.09 23.91 4.70
N LEU A 182 8.51 22.71 4.68
CA LEU A 182 7.55 22.26 5.67
C LEU A 182 8.12 21.08 6.47
N GLN A 183 7.93 21.14 7.79
CA GLN A 183 7.96 19.96 8.64
C GLN A 183 6.57 19.33 8.62
N LEU A 184 6.49 18.09 8.14
CA LEU A 184 5.26 17.34 7.97
C LEU A 184 5.27 16.06 8.82
N SER A 185 4.11 15.52 9.17
CA SER A 185 3.98 14.24 9.86
C SER A 185 2.84 13.34 9.35
N ALA A 186 3.03 12.02 9.51
CA ALA A 186 2.04 11.02 9.17
C ALA A 186 1.97 9.91 10.22
N LYS A 187 0.76 9.60 10.68
CA LYS A 187 0.49 8.42 11.50
C LYS A 187 0.40 7.17 10.62
N PHE A 188 1.16 6.13 10.97
CA PHE A 188 1.11 4.84 10.29
C PHE A 188 0.30 3.82 11.13
N PRO A 189 -0.19 2.73 10.52
CA PRO A 189 -0.76 1.61 11.27
C PRO A 189 0.22 1.01 12.28
N ALA A 190 -0.30 0.67 13.46
CA ALA A 190 0.43 -0.08 14.47
C ALA A 190 0.83 -1.48 13.93
N PRO A 191 2.01 -2.03 14.29
CA PRO A 191 2.92 -1.59 15.35
C PRO A 191 4.02 -0.62 14.87
N THR A 192 3.88 0.03 13.70
CA THR A 192 4.93 0.91 13.19
C THR A 192 4.81 2.33 13.76
N ALA A 193 5.94 2.97 14.03
CA ALA A 193 5.99 4.34 14.56
C ALA A 193 5.46 5.38 13.55
N PRO A 194 4.98 6.55 14.00
CA PRO A 194 4.65 7.66 13.09
C PRO A 194 5.91 8.19 12.40
N ARG A 195 5.73 8.86 11.27
CA ARG A 195 6.81 9.44 10.47
C ARG A 195 6.80 10.96 10.55
N GLU A 196 7.98 11.53 10.39
CA GLU A 196 8.14 12.91 9.93
C GLU A 196 8.76 12.94 8.53
N PHE A 197 8.43 13.98 7.78
CA PHE A 197 9.05 14.30 6.50
C PHE A 197 9.38 15.80 6.54
N ILE A 198 10.64 16.16 6.29
CA ILE A 198 11.02 17.56 6.09
C ILE A 198 11.12 17.74 4.58
N THR A 199 10.27 18.60 4.02
CA THR A 199 10.01 18.64 2.58
C THR A 199 10.03 20.08 2.10
N MET A 200 10.88 20.35 1.11
CA MET A 200 10.85 21.56 0.32
C MET A 200 9.85 21.37 -0.84
N LEU A 201 8.80 22.17 -0.85
CA LEU A 201 7.84 22.29 -1.94
C LEU A 201 8.23 23.46 -2.84
N LEU A 202 8.35 23.21 -4.14
CA LEU A 202 8.41 24.25 -5.16
C LEU A 202 7.11 24.23 -5.95
N THR A 203 6.38 25.34 -6.00
CA THR A 203 5.06 25.38 -6.65
C THR A 203 4.94 26.51 -7.66
N SER A 204 4.28 26.25 -8.79
CA SER A 204 4.21 27.18 -9.93
C SER A 204 3.05 26.86 -10.89
N ASP A 205 2.52 27.88 -11.55
CA ASP A 205 1.59 27.83 -12.69
C ASP A 205 2.20 28.37 -14.00
N ASN A 206 3.51 28.66 -13.97
CA ASN A 206 4.30 29.14 -15.10
C ASN A 206 5.58 28.27 -15.28
N ALA A 207 5.46 26.98 -14.99
CA ALA A 207 6.54 26.00 -14.95
C ALA A 207 6.73 25.24 -16.27
N LEU A 208 5.65 25.04 -17.03
CA LEU A 208 5.70 24.36 -18.33
C LEU A 208 6.22 25.29 -19.43
N SER A 209 6.90 24.72 -20.42
CA SER A 209 7.48 25.44 -21.56
C SER A 209 6.64 25.27 -22.83
N GLU A 210 7.09 25.88 -23.93
CA GLU A 210 6.51 25.71 -25.27
C GLU A 210 6.34 24.23 -25.67
N LYS A 211 7.15 23.32 -25.10
CA LYS A 211 7.05 21.88 -25.34
C LYS A 211 5.74 21.25 -24.85
N SER A 212 5.07 21.89 -23.89
CA SER A 212 3.75 21.50 -23.39
C SER A 212 2.60 22.26 -24.09
N LYS A 213 2.84 22.95 -25.21
CA LYS A 213 1.76 23.39 -26.10
C LYS A 213 1.12 22.20 -26.83
N PRO A 214 -0.20 22.23 -27.10
CA PRO A 214 -0.86 21.24 -27.94
C PRO A 214 -0.25 21.21 -29.35
N HIS A 215 0.40 20.12 -29.72
CA HIS A 215 0.99 19.93 -31.05
C HIS A 215 -0.06 19.42 -32.05
N VAL A 216 -1.04 20.28 -32.35
CA VAL A 216 -2.18 20.00 -33.23
C VAL A 216 -2.40 21.15 -34.21
N ASP A 217 -2.72 20.84 -35.46
CA ASP A 217 -3.06 21.82 -36.48
C ASP A 217 -4.50 22.38 -36.28
N ASP A 218 -4.73 23.59 -36.77
CA ASP A 218 -6.04 24.26 -36.88
C ASP A 218 -6.93 24.34 -35.61
N HIS A 219 -6.36 24.14 -34.42
CA HIS A 219 -7.08 24.25 -33.15
C HIS A 219 -6.59 25.45 -32.31
N PRO A 220 -7.47 26.37 -31.84
CA PRO A 220 -7.07 27.58 -31.10
C PRO A 220 -6.48 27.34 -29.70
N ALA A 221 -6.26 26.08 -29.30
CA ALA A 221 -5.44 25.75 -28.14
C ALA A 221 -3.94 25.63 -28.46
N ALA A 222 -3.55 25.44 -29.73
CA ALA A 222 -2.17 25.18 -30.12
C ALA A 222 -1.22 26.34 -29.80
N ASP A 223 -1.70 27.58 -29.89
CA ASP A 223 -0.92 28.78 -29.63
C ASP A 223 -0.54 28.96 -28.14
N GLN A 224 -1.20 28.27 -27.20
CA GLN A 224 -1.04 28.48 -25.77
C GLN A 224 -0.68 27.22 -24.97
N ILE A 225 0.22 27.39 -24.00
CA ILE A 225 0.49 26.37 -22.99
C ILE A 225 -0.77 26.25 -22.11
N PRO A 226 -1.34 25.04 -21.90
CA PRO A 226 -2.56 24.89 -21.11
C PRO A 226 -2.38 25.37 -19.66
N ARG A 227 -3.48 25.81 -19.03
CA ARG A 227 -3.48 26.20 -17.62
C ARG A 227 -3.05 24.99 -16.77
N HIS A 228 -2.09 25.20 -15.89
CA HIS A 228 -1.47 24.14 -15.09
C HIS A 228 -1.06 24.67 -13.73
N TYR A 229 -0.89 23.77 -12.77
CA TYR A 229 -0.27 24.07 -11.48
C TYR A 229 0.53 22.84 -11.04
N ILE A 230 1.81 23.04 -10.75
CA ILE A 230 2.77 21.99 -10.38
C ILE A 230 3.23 22.17 -8.93
N VAL A 231 3.45 21.05 -8.25
CA VAL A 231 4.00 20.93 -6.91
C VAL A 231 5.14 19.92 -6.97
N VAL A 232 6.37 20.37 -6.77
CA VAL A 232 7.57 19.53 -6.74
C VAL A 232 7.99 19.35 -5.29
N SER A 233 7.95 18.11 -4.79
CA SER A 233 8.32 17.77 -3.42
C SER A 233 9.72 17.16 -3.37
N ILE A 234 10.62 17.82 -2.65
CA ILE A 234 12.03 17.43 -2.50
C ILE A 234 12.30 17.23 -1.00
N PRO A 235 12.81 16.07 -0.55
CA PRO A 235 13.23 15.91 0.84
C PRO A 235 14.33 16.91 1.18
N CYS A 236 14.29 17.52 2.37
CA CYS A 236 15.23 18.58 2.72
C CYS A 236 15.67 18.47 4.19
N ASP A 237 16.97 18.42 4.46
CA ASP A 237 17.47 18.61 5.81
C ASP A 237 17.60 20.12 6.09
N HIS A 238 16.99 20.56 7.20
CA HIS A 238 16.86 21.96 7.59
C HIS A 238 17.29 22.17 9.05
N PRO A 239 18.08 23.22 9.39
CA PRO A 239 18.65 23.37 10.73
C PRO A 239 17.59 23.53 11.84
N GLU A 240 16.46 24.19 11.55
CA GLU A 240 15.35 24.29 12.51
C GLU A 240 14.51 22.99 12.67
N ALA A 241 14.79 21.95 11.89
CA ALA A 241 14.11 20.67 11.96
C ALA A 241 15.10 19.52 12.27
N PRO A 242 15.67 19.47 13.48
CA PRO A 242 16.40 18.30 13.96
C PRO A 242 15.46 17.08 14.08
N ILE A 243 16.04 15.89 14.15
CA ILE A 243 15.28 14.64 14.29
C ILE A 243 14.55 14.63 15.64
N ARG A 244 13.22 14.50 15.61
CA ARG A 244 12.37 14.42 16.81
C ARG A 244 12.29 12.99 17.35
N ASP A 245 12.33 12.83 18.67
CA ASP A 245 12.16 11.51 19.31
C ASP A 245 10.75 10.95 19.08
N GLY A 246 10.63 9.63 19.08
CA GLY A 246 9.39 8.90 18.78
C GLY A 246 8.93 8.93 17.31
N LEU A 247 9.57 9.71 16.45
CA LEU A 247 9.26 9.84 15.03
C LEU A 247 10.38 9.26 14.15
N VAL A 248 9.99 8.55 13.09
CA VAL A 248 10.95 8.06 12.07
C VAL A 248 11.01 9.07 10.92
N ARG A 249 12.16 9.67 10.67
CA ARG A 249 12.35 10.51 9.47
C ARG A 249 12.28 9.63 8.21
N GLY A 250 11.38 10.00 7.30
CA GLY A 250 11.24 9.42 5.97
C GLY A 250 11.58 10.43 4.88
N ASN A 251 11.78 9.92 3.66
CA ASN A 251 11.97 10.74 2.46
C ASN A 251 10.74 10.62 1.55
N TYR A 252 10.28 11.74 1.01
CA TYR A 252 9.18 11.82 0.04
C TYR A 252 9.62 12.65 -1.17
N GLU A 253 9.94 11.98 -2.28
CA GLU A 253 10.31 12.58 -3.56
C GLU A 253 9.06 12.57 -4.47
N SER A 254 8.60 13.72 -4.97
CA SER A 254 7.44 13.74 -5.89
C SER A 254 7.40 14.92 -6.86
N VAL A 255 6.62 14.75 -7.93
CA VAL A 255 6.09 15.82 -8.77
C VAL A 255 4.60 15.55 -8.95
N GLU A 256 3.76 16.51 -8.59
CA GLU A 256 2.31 16.46 -8.80
C GLU A 256 1.89 17.67 -9.64
N MET A 257 1.02 17.46 -10.62
CA MET A 257 0.58 18.51 -11.54
C MET A 257 -0.88 18.31 -11.94
N ILE A 258 -1.68 19.38 -11.79
CA ILE A 258 -2.93 19.52 -12.52
C ILE A 258 -2.67 20.27 -13.84
N ARG A 259 -3.38 19.88 -14.89
CA ARG A 259 -3.36 20.56 -16.20
C ARG A 259 -4.74 20.49 -16.83
N GLU A 260 -5.22 21.60 -17.34
CA GLU A 260 -6.42 21.69 -18.16
C GLU A 260 -6.25 20.94 -19.48
N ILE A 261 -7.27 20.22 -19.93
CA ILE A 261 -7.40 19.76 -21.33
C ILE A 261 -8.21 20.84 -22.06
N PRO A 262 -7.59 21.70 -22.90
CA PRO A 262 -8.20 22.93 -23.39
C PRO A 262 -9.12 22.66 -24.59
N LEU A 263 -10.23 21.94 -24.36
CA LEU A 263 -11.31 21.78 -25.34
C LEU A 263 -11.96 23.15 -25.65
N THR A 264 -12.05 23.99 -24.62
CA THR A 264 -12.51 25.38 -24.67
C THR A 264 -11.33 26.28 -24.27
N PRO A 265 -10.60 26.90 -25.21
CA PRO A 265 -9.42 27.70 -24.88
C PRO A 265 -9.73 28.86 -23.93
N ALA A 266 -9.07 28.90 -22.76
CA ALA A 266 -9.20 29.98 -21.81
C ALA A 266 -8.67 31.30 -22.41
N LYS A 267 -9.35 32.42 -22.08
CA LYS A 267 -9.01 33.78 -22.56
C LYS A 267 -8.00 34.50 -21.66
N SER A 268 -7.81 34.02 -20.44
CA SER A 268 -6.77 34.41 -19.48
C SER A 268 -6.12 33.15 -18.91
N ARG A 269 -4.90 33.28 -18.38
CA ARG A 269 -4.32 32.24 -17.50
C ARG A 269 -4.91 32.33 -16.09
N ASP A 270 -5.07 33.56 -15.61
CA ASP A 270 -5.41 33.88 -14.23
C ASP A 270 -6.92 34.08 -14.03
N GLY A 271 -7.38 33.93 -12.78
CA GLY A 271 -8.71 34.38 -12.34
C GLY A 271 -9.91 33.60 -12.87
N GLY A 272 -9.87 32.26 -12.84
CA GLY A 272 -11.06 31.45 -13.11
C GLY A 272 -12.09 31.50 -11.97
N ASP A 273 -13.37 31.48 -12.33
CA ASP A 273 -14.50 31.60 -11.40
C ASP A 273 -14.79 30.27 -10.68
N ILE A 274 -14.59 30.23 -9.36
CA ILE A 274 -14.81 29.02 -8.55
C ILE A 274 -16.26 28.81 -8.11
N THR A 275 -17.18 29.72 -8.43
CA THR A 275 -18.60 29.55 -8.08
C THR A 275 -19.20 28.31 -8.77
N ARG A 276 -20.23 27.73 -8.15
CA ARG A 276 -20.99 26.61 -8.73
C ARG A 276 -22.09 27.17 -9.64
N LYS A 277 -22.18 26.66 -10.87
CA LYS A 277 -23.19 27.05 -11.86
C LYS A 277 -23.83 25.78 -12.41
N GLU A 278 -25.17 25.72 -12.41
CA GLU A 278 -25.92 24.59 -12.98
C GLU A 278 -25.68 24.45 -14.50
N GLU A 279 -25.44 25.56 -15.18
CA GLU A 279 -25.00 25.63 -16.57
C GLU A 279 -23.89 26.70 -16.70
N GLY A 280 -22.71 26.27 -17.11
CA GLY A 280 -21.62 27.17 -17.55
C GLY A 280 -21.88 27.67 -18.97
N SER A 281 -21.28 28.81 -19.32
CA SER A 281 -21.40 29.29 -20.71
C SER A 281 -20.76 28.29 -21.69
N PRO A 282 -21.20 28.23 -22.96
CA PRO A 282 -20.61 27.32 -23.94
C PRO A 282 -19.09 27.44 -24.07
N ASP A 283 -18.57 28.65 -23.85
CA ASP A 283 -17.16 29.03 -23.91
C ASP A 283 -16.49 29.17 -22.51
N ASP A 284 -17.08 28.63 -21.44
CA ASP A 284 -16.53 28.71 -20.07
C ASP A 284 -15.43 27.65 -19.87
N PRO A 285 -14.15 28.04 -19.68
CA PRO A 285 -13.05 27.09 -19.55
C PRO A 285 -13.07 26.32 -18.21
N GLU A 286 -13.84 26.75 -17.20
CA GLU A 286 -14.03 25.96 -15.98
C GLU A 286 -14.90 24.71 -16.21
N THR A 287 -15.46 24.53 -17.41
CA THR A 287 -16.10 23.28 -17.87
C THR A 287 -15.13 22.30 -18.56
N ASN A 288 -13.86 22.67 -18.74
CA ASN A 288 -12.86 21.79 -19.34
C ASN A 288 -12.50 20.60 -18.42
N PRO A 289 -12.22 19.41 -18.96
CA PRO A 289 -11.66 18.31 -18.18
C PRO A 289 -10.28 18.68 -17.61
N VAL A 290 -10.04 18.34 -16.34
CA VAL A 290 -8.75 18.54 -15.67
C VAL A 290 -8.02 17.21 -15.58
N GLU A 291 -6.85 17.16 -16.20
CA GLU A 291 -5.88 16.08 -16.06
C GLU A 291 -5.08 16.26 -14.76
N TRP A 292 -5.00 15.21 -13.95
CA TRP A 292 -4.17 15.16 -12.75
C TRP A 292 -3.10 14.07 -12.90
N ILE A 293 -1.84 14.48 -12.88
CA ILE A 293 -0.66 13.62 -12.93
C ILE A 293 0.08 13.70 -11.59
N MET A 294 0.58 12.57 -11.07
CA MET A 294 1.54 12.59 -9.97
C MET A 294 2.56 11.47 -10.15
N ILE A 295 3.82 11.76 -9.80
CA ILE A 295 4.97 10.86 -9.79
C ILE A 295 5.53 10.91 -8.39
N THR A 296 5.79 9.76 -7.78
CA THR A 296 6.28 9.68 -6.40
C THR A 296 7.22 8.49 -6.18
N ARG A 297 8.19 8.69 -5.30
CA ARG A 297 8.96 7.64 -4.63
C ARG A 297 9.15 8.07 -3.18
N SER A 298 8.94 7.14 -2.26
CA SER A 298 9.12 7.44 -0.85
C SER A 298 9.71 6.26 -0.09
N ASP A 299 10.63 6.59 0.82
CA ASP A 299 11.22 5.65 1.78
C ASP A 299 10.77 6.10 3.18
N PRO A 300 9.82 5.39 3.82
CA PRO A 300 9.31 5.75 5.15
C PRO A 300 10.29 5.37 6.28
N GLY A 301 11.52 4.94 5.96
CA GLY A 301 12.54 4.61 6.93
C GLY A 301 12.16 3.47 7.89
N GLY A 302 12.92 3.33 8.98
CA GLY A 302 12.63 2.37 10.04
C GLY A 302 12.70 0.89 9.63
N GLY A 303 13.43 0.58 8.54
CA GLY A 303 13.68 -0.80 8.11
C GLY A 303 12.50 -1.54 7.48
N ILE A 304 11.44 -0.84 7.04
CA ILE A 304 10.31 -1.51 6.35
C ILE A 304 10.81 -2.14 5.03
N PRO A 305 10.57 -3.45 4.78
CA PRO A 305 10.99 -4.08 3.54
C PRO A 305 10.31 -3.47 2.30
N ARG A 306 11.10 -3.04 1.31
CA ARG A 306 10.61 -2.31 0.12
C ARG A 306 9.47 -3.00 -0.64
N PHE A 307 9.46 -4.33 -0.74
CA PHE A 307 8.37 -5.06 -1.39
C PHE A 307 6.99 -4.83 -0.71
N LEU A 308 6.97 -4.49 0.58
CA LEU A 308 5.75 -4.20 1.33
C LEU A 308 5.19 -2.81 0.95
N ILE A 309 6.09 -1.82 0.85
CA ILE A 309 5.81 -0.45 0.38
C ILE A 309 5.35 -0.50 -1.08
N ASP A 310 6.15 -1.11 -1.97
CA ASP A 310 5.87 -1.24 -3.40
C ASP A 310 4.49 -1.87 -3.70
N ARG A 311 4.03 -2.79 -2.85
CA ARG A 311 2.76 -3.51 -3.02
C ARG A 311 1.55 -2.70 -2.54
N GLY A 312 1.68 -1.92 -1.47
CA GLY A 312 0.57 -1.09 -0.96
C GLY A 312 0.44 0.27 -1.66
N THR A 313 1.54 0.79 -2.23
CA THR A 313 1.63 2.16 -2.80
C THR A 313 0.57 2.45 -3.86
N PRO A 314 0.27 1.56 -4.83
CA PRO A 314 -0.82 1.79 -5.78
C PRO A 314 -2.20 1.98 -5.11
N GLY A 315 -2.43 1.35 -3.96
CA GLY A 315 -3.68 1.47 -3.20
C GLY A 315 -3.81 2.77 -2.40
N SER A 316 -2.71 3.28 -1.82
CA SER A 316 -2.74 4.59 -1.14
C SER A 316 -2.96 5.73 -2.11
N ILE A 317 -2.23 5.73 -3.24
CA ILE A 317 -2.37 6.73 -4.31
C ILE A 317 -3.83 6.85 -4.80
N VAL A 318 -4.53 5.73 -4.97
CA VAL A 318 -5.96 5.73 -5.33
C VAL A 318 -6.84 6.27 -4.20
N ALA A 319 -6.67 5.78 -2.96
CA ALA A 319 -7.49 6.22 -1.83
C ALA A 319 -7.32 7.71 -1.49
N ASP A 320 -6.10 8.24 -1.59
CA ASP A 320 -5.79 9.65 -1.35
C ASP A 320 -6.37 10.59 -2.43
N THR A 321 -6.55 10.09 -3.66
CA THR A 321 -7.23 10.82 -4.73
C THR A 321 -8.69 11.06 -4.37
N SER A 322 -9.39 10.05 -3.82
CA SER A 322 -10.77 10.20 -3.35
C SER A 322 -10.88 11.17 -2.17
N LYS A 323 -10.05 11.02 -1.13
CA LYS A 323 -10.07 11.93 0.04
C LYS A 323 -9.91 13.40 -0.33
N PHE A 324 -9.00 13.72 -1.26
CA PHE A 324 -8.80 15.08 -1.73
C PHE A 324 -10.04 15.62 -2.44
N LEU A 325 -10.64 14.84 -3.34
CA LEU A 325 -11.86 15.22 -4.06
C LEU A 325 -13.08 15.33 -3.13
N ASP A 326 -13.22 14.46 -2.14
CA ASP A 326 -14.27 14.54 -1.11
C ASP A 326 -14.18 15.84 -0.30
N TRP A 327 -12.98 16.38 -0.08
CA TRP A 327 -12.77 17.67 0.59
C TRP A 327 -12.93 18.86 -0.37
N ALA A 328 -12.27 18.83 -1.53
CA ALA A 328 -12.21 19.93 -2.49
C ALA A 328 -13.57 20.24 -3.15
N CYS A 329 -14.39 19.22 -3.41
CA CYS A 329 -15.73 19.39 -3.96
C CYS A 329 -16.74 19.87 -2.89
N ALA A 330 -16.52 19.51 -1.62
CA ALA A 330 -17.40 19.89 -0.50
C ALA A 330 -17.18 21.32 0.00
N LYS A 331 -15.99 21.91 -0.23
CA LYS A 331 -15.74 23.34 -0.04
C LYS A 331 -16.53 24.13 -1.09
N GLU A 332 -17.35 25.09 -0.69
CA GLU A 332 -18.04 25.99 -1.63
C GLU A 332 -17.13 27.15 -2.03
N ASP A 333 -16.54 27.82 -1.03
CA ASP A 333 -15.46 28.79 -1.17
C ASP A 333 -14.11 28.17 -0.79
N ILE A 334 -13.07 28.56 -1.53
CA ILE A 334 -11.67 28.25 -1.25
C ILE A 334 -10.91 29.57 -1.50
N PRO A 335 -10.39 30.24 -0.44
CA PRO A 335 -9.70 31.51 -0.57
C PRO A 335 -8.51 31.41 -1.53
N ASP A 336 -8.32 32.44 -2.35
CA ASP A 336 -7.18 32.53 -3.24
C ASP A 336 -5.96 33.08 -2.47
N PRO A 337 -4.92 32.26 -2.22
CA PRO A 337 -3.78 32.72 -1.43
C PRO A 337 -2.97 33.80 -2.16
N GLU A 338 -2.99 33.82 -3.51
CA GLU A 338 -2.29 34.84 -4.29
C GLU A 338 -2.99 36.19 -4.16
N GLN A 339 -4.32 36.22 -4.13
CA GLN A 339 -5.09 37.45 -3.89
C GLN A 339 -4.93 37.94 -2.45
N VAL A 340 -5.03 37.05 -1.46
CA VAL A 340 -4.85 37.41 -0.03
C VAL A 340 -3.45 37.96 0.24
N GLU A 341 -2.41 37.46 -0.44
CA GLU A 341 -1.04 37.95 -0.27
C GLU A 341 -0.77 39.26 -1.02
N GLN A 342 -1.42 39.50 -2.17
CA GLN A 342 -1.42 40.80 -2.85
C GLN A 342 -2.19 41.86 -2.03
N GLU A 343 -3.33 41.50 -1.44
CA GLU A 343 -4.11 42.39 -0.56
C GLU A 343 -3.36 42.69 0.75
N ALA A 344 -2.70 41.70 1.36
CA ALA A 344 -1.89 41.91 2.57
C ALA A 344 -0.65 42.77 2.30
N SER A 345 0.05 42.54 1.17
CA SER A 345 1.22 43.36 0.81
C SER A 345 0.87 44.77 0.34
N ALA A 346 -0.30 44.99 -0.27
CA ALA A 346 -0.85 46.32 -0.50
C ALA A 346 -1.26 47.02 0.81
N SER A 347 -1.95 46.32 1.71
CA SER A 347 -2.40 46.87 3.00
C SER A 347 -1.24 47.26 3.93
N ALA A 348 -0.09 46.59 3.80
CA ALA A 348 1.14 46.91 4.52
C ALA A 348 1.75 48.28 4.16
N VAL A 349 1.27 48.95 3.10
CA VAL A 349 1.71 50.31 2.72
C VAL A 349 0.96 51.40 3.50
N ASP A 350 -0.28 51.15 3.93
CA ASP A 350 -1.12 52.15 4.62
C ASP A 350 -1.28 51.90 6.14
N GLN A 351 -0.92 50.72 6.67
CA GLN A 351 -1.05 50.39 8.10
C GLN A 351 0.20 50.73 8.95
N GLU A 352 0.61 52.01 8.99
CA GLU A 352 1.47 52.54 10.06
C GLU A 352 0.66 53.32 11.14
N THR A 353 -0.63 52.99 11.33
CA THR A 353 -1.41 53.41 12.51
C THR A 353 -2.39 52.34 13.00
N LEU A 354 -2.58 52.31 14.32
CA LEU A 354 -3.54 51.52 15.11
C LEU A 354 -3.30 49.99 15.15
N GLN A 355 -2.74 49.54 16.28
CA GLN A 355 -2.78 48.14 16.73
C GLN A 355 -3.98 47.88 17.66
N ALA A 356 -4.29 46.59 17.83
CA ALA A 356 -5.11 45.96 18.87
C ALA A 356 -6.64 45.86 18.67
N GLU A 357 -7.18 44.79 19.27
CA GLU A 357 -8.60 44.44 19.47
C GLU A 357 -9.44 44.02 18.24
N GLU A 358 -9.45 42.71 17.95
CA GLU A 358 -10.70 41.93 18.13
C GLU A 358 -10.39 40.45 18.50
N GLU A 359 -11.34 39.75 19.12
CA GLU A 359 -11.17 38.41 19.72
C GLU A 359 -11.66 37.25 18.82
N ALA A 360 -11.38 36.02 19.27
CA ALA A 360 -11.69 34.79 18.55
C ALA A 360 -13.20 34.45 18.47
N GLN A 361 -13.59 33.73 17.41
CA GLN A 361 -14.73 32.82 17.45
C GLN A 361 -14.38 31.43 16.87
N PRO A 362 -14.93 30.33 17.43
CA PRO A 362 -14.56 28.97 17.05
C PRO A 362 -15.25 28.52 15.76
N ARG A 363 -14.48 28.14 14.74
CA ARG A 363 -15.01 27.39 13.58
C ARG A 363 -15.16 25.91 13.93
N ALA A 364 -16.22 25.28 13.42
CA ALA A 364 -16.72 24.01 13.94
C ALA A 364 -15.73 22.84 13.77
N SER A 365 -15.46 22.12 14.87
CA SER A 365 -14.56 20.96 14.89
C SER A 365 -15.21 19.73 14.24
N PHE A 366 -14.83 19.41 13.00
CA PHE A 366 -15.14 18.10 12.41
C PHE A 366 -14.35 16.99 13.12
N SER A 367 -15.05 15.94 13.56
CA SER A 367 -14.44 14.89 14.39
C SER A 367 -13.40 14.06 13.62
N ALA A 368 -12.13 14.24 13.98
CA ALA A 368 -10.99 13.55 13.37
C ALA A 368 -10.80 12.08 13.85
N ALA A 369 -11.68 11.57 14.72
CA ALA A 369 -11.43 10.40 15.57
C ALA A 369 -11.29 9.03 14.85
N ALA A 370 -11.59 8.93 13.54
CA ALA A 370 -11.70 7.65 12.83
C ALA A 370 -10.84 7.53 11.54
N ARG A 371 -10.00 8.52 11.21
CA ARG A 371 -9.19 8.47 9.98
C ARG A 371 -7.90 7.69 10.19
N ASN A 372 -7.85 6.46 9.70
CA ASN A 372 -6.59 5.76 9.45
C ASN A 372 -5.84 6.48 8.32
N VAL A 373 -4.87 7.32 8.69
CA VAL A 373 -4.01 8.02 7.73
C VAL A 373 -3.22 6.97 6.95
N GLN A 374 -3.45 6.95 5.65
CA GLN A 374 -2.76 6.11 4.68
C GLN A 374 -1.97 7.07 3.80
N LEU A 375 -0.66 6.87 3.75
CA LEU A 375 0.30 7.86 3.27
C LEU A 375 0.33 7.92 1.73
N THR A 376 0.24 9.15 1.20
CA THR A 376 0.45 9.49 -0.21
C THR A 376 1.73 8.83 -0.71
N GLY A 377 1.63 7.95 -1.71
CA GLY A 377 2.79 7.30 -2.31
C GLY A 377 3.52 6.25 -1.46
N VAL A 378 3.01 5.87 -0.28
CA VAL A 378 3.58 4.77 0.54
C VAL A 378 2.54 3.72 0.90
N GLY A 379 2.90 2.47 0.64
CA GLY A 379 2.04 1.33 0.89
C GLY A 379 1.89 0.91 2.34
N THR A 380 0.64 0.69 2.75
CA THR A 380 0.29 0.02 4.01
C THR A 380 0.55 -1.49 3.94
N SER A 381 0.76 -2.11 5.11
CA SER A 381 0.99 -3.55 5.24
C SER A 381 -0.26 -4.37 4.87
N ILE A 382 -0.08 -5.65 4.56
CA ILE A 382 -1.14 -6.54 4.04
C ILE A 382 -2.14 -7.02 5.11
N ALA A 383 -2.13 -6.42 6.29
CA ALA A 383 -2.95 -6.83 7.43
C ALA A 383 -4.40 -6.31 7.37
N ASP A 384 -4.61 -5.16 6.72
CA ASP A 384 -5.86 -4.40 6.83
C ASP A 384 -6.73 -4.56 5.56
N LEU A 385 -7.54 -5.62 5.55
CA LEU A 385 -8.86 -5.57 4.91
C LEU A 385 -9.88 -5.25 6.00
N PRO A 386 -10.81 -4.30 5.80
CA PRO A 386 -11.79 -3.95 6.82
C PRO A 386 -12.75 -5.13 7.06
N LEU A 387 -12.72 -5.70 8.27
CA LEU A 387 -13.82 -6.50 8.78
C LEU A 387 -14.95 -5.53 9.14
N THR A 388 -16.05 -5.59 8.40
CA THR A 388 -17.20 -4.70 8.57
C THR A 388 -17.88 -4.94 9.91
N GLU A 389 -17.82 -3.99 10.84
CA GLU A 389 -18.71 -3.99 12.00
C GLU A 389 -20.13 -3.57 11.60
N PRO A 390 -21.18 -4.34 11.96
CA PRO A 390 -22.56 -4.03 11.58
C PRO A 390 -23.18 -2.98 12.51
N SER A 391 -23.42 -1.78 11.99
CA SER A 391 -24.03 -0.67 12.74
C SER A 391 -25.53 -0.91 13.04
N THR A 392 -25.85 -1.14 14.32
CA THR A 392 -27.10 -0.75 15.01
C THR A 392 -28.43 -0.94 14.24
N ILE A 393 -28.98 -2.15 14.26
CA ILE A 393 -30.37 -2.39 13.85
C ILE A 393 -31.33 -2.09 15.02
N LYS A 394 -32.37 -1.27 14.77
CA LYS A 394 -33.41 -0.93 15.76
C LYS A 394 -34.21 -2.17 16.18
N HIS A 395 -34.49 -2.32 17.47
CA HIS A 395 -35.26 -3.46 18.00
C HIS A 395 -36.71 -3.48 17.49
N GLY A 396 -37.04 -4.47 16.65
CA GLY A 396 -38.40 -4.93 16.37
C GLY A 396 -38.59 -6.34 16.94
N LYS A 397 -39.72 -6.61 17.61
CA LYS A 397 -39.99 -7.91 18.24
C LYS A 397 -40.34 -8.97 17.19
N ASN A 398 -39.63 -10.10 17.19
CA ASN A 398 -40.20 -11.45 17.42
C ASN A 398 -39.11 -12.54 17.38
N ASN A 399 -39.40 -13.74 17.88
CA ASN A 399 -38.40 -14.73 18.27
C ASN A 399 -38.05 -15.78 17.19
N SER A 400 -36.97 -16.51 17.48
CA SER A 400 -36.51 -17.79 16.90
C SER A 400 -36.09 -17.83 15.41
N SER A 401 -34.77 -17.71 15.18
CA SER A 401 -33.97 -18.64 14.34
C SER A 401 -32.48 -18.30 14.39
N PHE A 402 -31.74 -18.90 15.33
CA PHE A 402 -30.29 -18.66 15.52
C PHE A 402 -29.37 -19.80 15.05
N LEU A 403 -29.91 -20.86 14.45
CA LEU A 403 -29.14 -22.07 14.08
C LEU A 403 -29.01 -22.32 12.56
N SER A 404 -29.72 -21.59 11.70
CA SER A 404 -29.67 -21.78 10.24
C SER A 404 -28.48 -21.07 9.58
N THR A 405 -28.04 -19.93 10.09
CA THR A 405 -27.02 -19.09 9.44
C THR A 405 -25.60 -19.65 9.54
N LEU A 406 -25.32 -20.54 10.51
CA LEU A 406 -23.95 -21.01 10.77
C LEU A 406 -23.44 -21.99 9.71
N SER A 407 -24.31 -22.80 9.10
CA SER A 407 -23.92 -23.82 8.11
C SER A 407 -23.37 -23.21 6.82
N ASN A 408 -24.08 -22.23 6.25
CA ASN A 408 -23.70 -21.61 4.96
C ASN A 408 -22.38 -20.82 5.04
N ALA A 409 -21.95 -20.42 6.25
CA ALA A 409 -20.70 -19.73 6.50
C ALA A 409 -19.46 -20.65 6.49
N MET A 410 -19.63 -21.97 6.71
CA MET A 410 -18.50 -22.92 6.69
C MET A 410 -18.20 -23.44 5.27
N GLU A 411 -19.23 -23.65 4.45
CA GLU A 411 -19.06 -24.22 3.10
C GLU A 411 -18.31 -23.26 2.15
N THR A 412 -18.60 -21.96 2.23
CA THR A 412 -17.92 -20.90 1.48
C THR A 412 -16.47 -20.64 1.95
N GLY A 413 -16.12 -21.04 3.18
CA GLY A 413 -14.77 -20.84 3.73
C GLY A 413 -13.71 -21.82 3.21
N ILE A 414 -14.11 -23.03 2.78
CA ILE A 414 -13.18 -24.12 2.46
C ILE A 414 -12.68 -24.05 1.00
N GLN A 415 -13.51 -23.58 0.07
CA GLN A 415 -13.18 -23.53 -1.37
C GLN A 415 -11.97 -22.61 -1.68
N ASN A 416 -11.74 -21.58 -0.86
CA ASN A 416 -10.64 -20.63 -1.04
C ASN A 416 -9.25 -21.14 -0.60
N TYR A 417 -9.12 -22.39 -0.13
CA TYR A 417 -7.86 -22.90 0.43
C TYR A 417 -7.45 -24.31 -0.05
N ALA A 418 -8.13 -24.88 -1.04
CA ALA A 418 -7.80 -26.18 -1.63
C ALA A 418 -7.43 -26.05 -3.12
N PRO A 419 -6.29 -26.61 -3.58
CA PRO A 419 -6.05 -26.75 -5.02
C PRO A 419 -7.06 -27.73 -5.63
N ALA A 420 -7.46 -27.50 -6.89
CA ALA A 420 -8.61 -28.15 -7.51
C ALA A 420 -8.60 -29.69 -7.48
N SER A 421 -7.43 -30.33 -7.43
CA SER A 421 -7.28 -31.79 -7.34
C SER A 421 -7.79 -32.42 -6.02
N VAL A 422 -8.13 -31.63 -5.00
CA VAL A 422 -8.63 -32.12 -3.71
C VAL A 422 -10.16 -31.96 -3.56
N ALA A 423 -10.78 -31.06 -4.32
CA ALA A 423 -12.21 -30.76 -4.20
C ALA A 423 -13.11 -31.96 -4.54
N SER A 424 -12.69 -32.79 -5.51
CA SER A 424 -13.45 -33.95 -6.02
C SER A 424 -13.67 -35.09 -5.02
N TYR A 425 -13.04 -35.04 -3.83
CA TYR A 425 -13.09 -36.12 -2.83
C TYR A 425 -13.92 -35.78 -1.57
N LEU A 426 -14.58 -34.62 -1.55
CA LEU A 426 -15.17 -34.05 -0.32
C LEU A 426 -16.70 -33.84 -0.36
N GLN A 427 -17.42 -34.35 -1.36
CA GLN A 427 -18.89 -34.28 -1.42
C GLN A 427 -19.55 -35.57 -0.91
N PRO A 428 -20.34 -35.55 0.18
CA PRO A 428 -21.15 -36.68 0.60
C PRO A 428 -22.45 -36.76 -0.20
N SER A 429 -22.77 -37.93 -0.75
CA SER A 429 -24.08 -38.18 -1.35
C SER A 429 -25.20 -38.15 -0.30
N SER A 430 -26.33 -37.52 -0.63
CA SER A 430 -27.63 -37.74 0.01
C SER A 430 -28.76 -37.41 -0.96
N GLN A 431 -29.83 -38.21 -0.93
CA GLN A 431 -30.92 -38.16 -1.89
C GLN A 431 -32.15 -37.49 -1.25
N ASN A 432 -32.84 -36.59 -1.96
CA ASN A 432 -34.22 -36.88 -2.39
C ASN A 432 -34.87 -35.81 -3.29
N SER A 433 -35.69 -36.35 -4.20
CA SER A 433 -36.55 -35.73 -5.21
C SER A 433 -37.54 -34.65 -4.75
N SER A 434 -37.78 -33.68 -5.63
CA SER A 434 -39.13 -33.50 -6.23
C SER A 434 -38.98 -32.91 -7.66
N LEU A 435 -40.01 -33.06 -8.51
CA LEU A 435 -39.89 -32.91 -9.98
C LEU A 435 -40.32 -31.53 -10.49
N SER A 436 -39.64 -31.05 -11.55
CA SER A 436 -40.21 -30.16 -12.58
C SER A 436 -39.40 -30.26 -13.89
N TYR A 437 -40.09 -30.48 -15.00
CA TYR A 437 -39.63 -30.44 -16.42
C TYR A 437 -40.57 -29.44 -17.16
N PRO A 438 -40.37 -29.05 -18.43
CA PRO A 438 -39.31 -29.38 -19.41
C PRO A 438 -38.63 -28.13 -20.06
N GLY A 439 -37.70 -28.32 -21.02
CA GLY A 439 -37.18 -27.18 -21.82
C GLY A 439 -36.00 -27.38 -22.81
N SER A 440 -36.13 -28.24 -23.82
CA SER A 440 -35.51 -28.20 -25.18
C SER A 440 -34.04 -27.72 -25.39
N ASP A 441 -33.19 -28.68 -25.80
CA ASP A 441 -32.27 -28.67 -26.97
C ASP A 441 -31.29 -27.50 -27.27
N SER A 442 -29.98 -27.79 -27.40
CA SER A 442 -29.38 -28.20 -28.71
C SER A 442 -27.82 -28.15 -28.77
N ALA A 443 -27.24 -29.13 -29.48
CA ALA A 443 -25.98 -29.13 -30.28
C ALA A 443 -24.58 -28.71 -29.73
N SER A 444 -23.65 -29.68 -29.88
CA SER A 444 -22.30 -29.56 -30.49
C SER A 444 -21.08 -28.96 -29.74
N ASP A 445 -20.23 -29.89 -29.29
CA ASP A 445 -18.79 -30.02 -29.57
C ASP A 445 -17.69 -29.06 -29.02
N THR A 446 -16.93 -29.64 -28.09
CA THR A 446 -15.45 -29.66 -27.98
C THR A 446 -14.65 -28.34 -28.01
N SER A 447 -13.92 -28.10 -26.93
CA SER A 447 -12.47 -28.38 -26.96
C SER A 447 -11.89 -28.49 -25.54
N SER A 448 -11.23 -29.61 -25.26
CA SER A 448 -10.52 -29.85 -24.00
C SER A 448 -9.04 -29.53 -24.17
N ILE A 449 -8.46 -28.76 -23.24
CA ILE A 449 -7.01 -28.52 -23.19
C ILE A 449 -6.38 -29.18 -21.97
N ASN A 450 -5.22 -29.79 -22.19
CA ASN A 450 -4.20 -30.10 -21.18
C ASN A 450 -4.56 -31.12 -20.08
N SER A 451 -4.96 -32.32 -20.48
CA SER A 451 -4.50 -33.52 -19.74
C SER A 451 -2.99 -33.68 -19.94
N PHE A 452 -2.18 -33.43 -18.90
CA PHE A 452 -0.73 -33.68 -18.96
C PHE A 452 -0.26 -34.44 -17.71
N ALA A 453 -0.09 -35.76 -17.87
CA ALA A 453 0.51 -36.64 -16.87
C ALA A 453 1.27 -37.78 -17.59
N SER A 454 2.34 -38.25 -16.96
CA SER A 454 3.15 -39.41 -17.39
C SER A 454 3.87 -39.27 -18.74
N ALA A 455 5.03 -38.62 -18.72
CA ALA A 455 6.08 -38.81 -19.72
C ALA A 455 7.24 -39.63 -19.12
N GLU A 456 7.31 -40.92 -19.45
CA GLU A 456 8.52 -41.74 -19.29
C GLU A 456 8.84 -42.44 -20.62
N GLN A 457 9.71 -41.85 -21.45
CA GLN A 457 10.20 -42.50 -22.66
C GLN A 457 11.56 -41.95 -23.14
N TRP A 458 12.61 -42.77 -23.01
CA TRP A 458 13.84 -42.75 -23.84
C TRP A 458 14.32 -44.21 -23.97
N THR A 459 13.76 -45.02 -24.87
CA THR A 459 14.08 -45.17 -26.32
C THR A 459 15.35 -45.96 -26.66
N THR A 460 15.16 -46.99 -27.49
CA THR A 460 16.06 -47.40 -28.58
C THR A 460 15.17 -47.79 -29.77
N ALA A 461 15.58 -47.46 -31.01
CA ALA A 461 14.64 -47.22 -32.10
C ALA A 461 14.87 -48.07 -33.37
N ASN A 462 13.77 -48.31 -34.10
CA ASN A 462 13.60 -48.20 -35.57
C ASN A 462 12.14 -48.57 -35.89
N GLY A 463 11.46 -47.98 -36.87
CA GLY A 463 11.83 -46.89 -37.79
C GLY A 463 11.13 -47.07 -39.16
N GLY A 464 10.62 -45.97 -39.74
CA GLY A 464 9.94 -45.97 -41.06
C GLY A 464 8.47 -45.51 -41.00
N PRO A 465 8.00 -44.65 -41.92
CA PRO A 465 6.65 -44.07 -41.86
C PRO A 465 5.60 -44.80 -42.72
N ASP A 466 4.33 -44.59 -42.39
CA ASP A 466 3.19 -44.87 -43.27
C ASP A 466 3.12 -43.85 -44.43
N GLY A 467 2.52 -44.26 -45.55
CA GLY A 467 2.33 -43.40 -46.73
C GLY A 467 1.63 -44.09 -47.90
N GLU A 468 0.29 -44.01 -47.90
CA GLU A 468 -0.61 -44.00 -49.09
C GLU A 468 -0.62 -45.25 -50.02
N ASP A 469 -1.70 -46.04 -49.97
CA ASP A 469 -2.87 -45.93 -50.89
C ASP A 469 -3.51 -47.26 -51.39
N GLU A 470 -4.80 -47.13 -51.74
CA GLU A 470 -5.66 -47.95 -52.63
C GLU A 470 -6.01 -49.46 -52.41
N ASN A 471 -7.32 -49.70 -52.55
CA ASN A 471 -7.99 -50.87 -53.19
C ASN A 471 -7.69 -52.31 -52.73
N ALA A 472 -8.62 -52.88 -51.94
CA ALA A 472 -8.66 -54.30 -51.56
C ALA A 472 -9.86 -55.08 -52.15
N PRO A 473 -9.65 -55.96 -53.15
CA PRO A 473 -10.55 -57.06 -53.52
C PRO A 473 -10.17 -58.40 -52.84
N PRO A 474 -11.04 -59.45 -52.86
CA PRO A 474 -11.01 -60.53 -51.86
C PRO A 474 -10.15 -61.78 -52.16
N LEU A 475 -9.93 -62.57 -51.09
CA LEU A 475 -9.27 -63.90 -51.04
C LEU A 475 -9.92 -64.97 -51.96
N PRO A 476 -9.16 -65.96 -52.45
CA PRO A 476 -9.44 -67.37 -52.06
C PRO A 476 -8.11 -68.23 -51.87
N PRO A 477 -8.00 -69.59 -52.02
CA PRO A 477 -7.60 -70.42 -50.86
C PRO A 477 -6.54 -71.57 -51.02
N ARG A 478 -5.65 -71.68 -50.02
CA ARG A 478 -5.02 -72.89 -49.38
C ARG A 478 -5.09 -74.31 -50.05
N ARG A 479 -3.91 -74.91 -50.39
CA ARG A 479 -3.46 -76.37 -50.34
C ARG A 479 -2.21 -76.60 -51.25
N ARG A 480 -1.32 -77.63 -51.16
CA ARG A 480 -0.80 -78.56 -50.09
C ARG A 480 0.33 -79.50 -50.68
N ILE A 481 1.48 -79.71 -49.99
CA ILE A 481 2.55 -80.79 -50.17
C ILE A 481 3.19 -80.99 -51.59
N SER A 482 4.30 -81.71 -51.88
CA SER A 482 5.46 -82.43 -51.20
C SER A 482 6.61 -82.59 -52.26
N ASP A 483 7.82 -83.18 -52.12
CA ASP A 483 8.52 -83.99 -51.08
C ASP A 483 9.99 -83.48 -50.86
N GLY A 484 11.19 -84.12 -50.95
CA GLY A 484 11.75 -85.48 -51.18
C GLY A 484 13.11 -85.45 -51.94
N SER A 485 14.11 -86.35 -51.88
CA SER A 485 14.49 -87.46 -50.95
C SER A 485 15.93 -88.00 -51.23
N VAL A 486 16.37 -89.04 -50.48
CA VAL A 486 17.55 -89.98 -50.59
C VAL A 486 19.01 -89.45 -50.38
N GLY A 487 19.99 -90.25 -49.90
CA GLY A 487 20.05 -91.69 -49.51
C GLY A 487 21.33 -92.08 -48.73
N SER A 488 21.47 -93.35 -48.32
CA SER A 488 22.50 -93.86 -47.38
C SER A 488 23.72 -94.56 -48.03
N ASP A 489 24.76 -94.89 -47.24
CA ASP A 489 25.14 -96.31 -46.97
C ASP A 489 26.35 -96.49 -46.01
N LEU A 490 26.59 -97.74 -45.57
CA LEU A 490 27.44 -98.08 -44.41
C LEU A 490 28.01 -99.51 -44.51
N ALA A 491 29.34 -99.74 -44.41
CA ALA A 491 29.99 -100.98 -43.90
C ALA A 491 31.55 -101.00 -43.95
N LYS A 492 32.14 -102.02 -43.30
CA LYS A 492 33.51 -102.60 -43.46
C LYS A 492 34.75 -101.84 -42.95
N SER A 493 34.91 -101.85 -41.62
CA SER A 493 35.95 -102.60 -40.86
C SER A 493 37.46 -102.56 -41.23
N GLN A 494 38.29 -102.84 -40.21
CA GLN A 494 39.71 -103.25 -40.23
C GLN A 494 40.82 -102.27 -40.69
N SER A 495 40.56 -101.13 -41.33
CA SER A 495 41.48 -99.97 -41.22
C SER A 495 41.23 -99.13 -39.96
N ASN A 496 40.16 -99.46 -39.23
CA ASN A 496 39.55 -98.59 -38.23
C ASN A 496 40.33 -98.47 -36.92
N GLN A 497 41.18 -99.42 -36.53
CA GLN A 497 41.69 -99.47 -35.15
C GLN A 497 42.58 -98.26 -34.80
N ASN A 498 43.57 -97.97 -35.66
CA ASN A 498 44.44 -96.78 -35.53
C ASN A 498 43.72 -95.46 -35.90
N ARG A 499 42.51 -95.54 -36.49
CA ARG A 499 41.65 -94.39 -36.74
C ARG A 499 40.82 -94.06 -35.50
N TYR A 500 40.20 -95.07 -34.89
CA TYR A 500 39.44 -94.97 -33.64
C TYR A 500 40.29 -94.49 -32.48
N GLU A 501 41.55 -94.90 -32.35
CA GLU A 501 42.42 -94.42 -31.28
C GLU A 501 42.71 -92.91 -31.41
N ARG A 502 42.98 -92.44 -32.64
CA ARG A 502 43.11 -91.00 -32.95
C ARG A 502 41.78 -90.25 -32.90
N GLU A 503 40.65 -90.92 -33.08
CA GLU A 503 39.32 -90.33 -32.89
C GLU A 503 38.93 -90.27 -31.41
N MET A 504 39.27 -91.24 -30.57
CA MET A 504 39.11 -91.15 -29.11
C MET A 504 39.93 -89.99 -28.55
N GLN A 505 41.22 -89.86 -28.90
CA GLN A 505 42.01 -88.70 -28.49
C GLN A 505 41.42 -87.36 -28.98
N LYS A 506 40.77 -87.33 -30.15
CA LYS A 506 40.02 -86.16 -30.65
C LYS A 506 38.66 -85.97 -29.99
N LEU A 507 38.05 -87.01 -29.44
CA LEU A 507 36.78 -86.93 -28.69
C LEU A 507 37.05 -86.49 -27.24
N ASP A 508 38.06 -87.04 -26.58
CA ASP A 508 38.46 -86.64 -25.22
C ASP A 508 39.00 -85.21 -25.17
N SER A 509 39.81 -84.80 -26.15
CA SER A 509 40.23 -83.39 -26.26
C SER A 509 39.07 -82.45 -26.59
N LYS A 510 38.10 -82.87 -27.41
CA LYS A 510 36.83 -82.11 -27.61
C LYS A 510 35.97 -82.07 -26.35
N ARG A 511 35.93 -83.15 -25.57
CA ARG A 511 35.17 -83.28 -24.33
C ARG A 511 35.76 -82.37 -23.25
N ALA A 512 37.07 -82.47 -23.00
CA ALA A 512 37.79 -81.56 -22.11
C ALA A 512 37.63 -80.09 -22.55
N ALA A 513 37.69 -79.79 -23.86
CA ALA A 513 37.45 -78.44 -24.37
C ALA A 513 35.99 -77.97 -24.27
N LEU A 514 35.02 -78.89 -24.22
CA LEU A 514 33.61 -78.59 -23.93
C LEU A 514 33.40 -78.38 -22.43
N ASP A 515 33.93 -79.24 -21.57
CA ASP A 515 33.81 -79.13 -20.11
C ASP A 515 34.50 -77.87 -19.59
N GLU A 516 35.68 -77.51 -20.13
CA GLU A 516 36.36 -76.24 -19.87
C GLU A 516 35.55 -75.02 -20.33
N LYS A 517 34.84 -75.12 -21.47
CA LYS A 517 33.91 -74.08 -21.95
C LYS A 517 32.65 -73.99 -21.08
N MET A 518 32.07 -75.12 -20.66
CA MET A 518 30.89 -75.16 -19.80
C MET A 518 31.20 -74.64 -18.40
N ARG A 519 32.39 -74.94 -17.86
CA ARG A 519 32.90 -74.36 -16.61
C ARG A 519 33.04 -72.84 -16.73
N LYS A 520 33.74 -72.35 -17.76
CA LYS A 520 33.88 -70.91 -18.01
C LYS A 520 32.56 -70.20 -18.32
N MET A 521 31.57 -70.89 -18.88
CA MET A 521 30.21 -70.37 -19.04
C MET A 521 29.53 -70.20 -17.68
N LYS A 522 29.52 -71.25 -16.83
CA LYS A 522 28.92 -71.23 -15.49
C LYS A 522 29.58 -70.21 -14.57
N GLU A 523 30.92 -70.13 -14.55
CA GLU A 523 31.67 -69.13 -13.78
C GLU A 523 31.28 -67.70 -14.21
N LYS A 524 31.16 -67.44 -15.52
CA LYS A 524 30.75 -66.14 -16.08
C LYS A 524 29.26 -65.82 -15.84
N GLU A 525 28.41 -66.83 -15.80
CA GLU A 525 26.98 -66.72 -15.50
C GLU A 525 26.75 -66.42 -14.01
N GLN A 526 27.43 -67.15 -13.12
CA GLN A 526 27.40 -66.89 -11.67
C GLN A 526 27.94 -65.50 -11.32
N ALA A 527 29.07 -65.08 -11.92
CA ALA A 527 29.62 -63.74 -11.73
C ALA A 527 28.65 -62.63 -12.22
N ARG A 528 27.93 -62.86 -13.32
CA ARG A 528 26.88 -61.94 -13.79
C ARG A 528 25.67 -61.91 -12.86
N SER A 529 25.25 -63.06 -12.33
CA SER A 529 24.13 -63.17 -11.38
C SER A 529 24.44 -62.45 -10.07
N GLN A 530 25.63 -62.67 -9.49
CA GLN A 530 26.10 -61.98 -8.28
C GLN A 530 26.22 -60.46 -8.49
N GLN A 531 26.77 -60.01 -9.63
CA GLN A 531 26.83 -58.58 -9.94
C GLN A 531 25.45 -57.95 -10.21
N ALA A 532 24.45 -58.73 -10.63
CA ALA A 532 23.08 -58.26 -10.75
C ALA A 532 22.42 -58.09 -9.37
N SER A 533 22.54 -59.07 -8.48
CA SER A 533 21.96 -58.99 -7.12
C SER A 533 22.62 -57.91 -6.27
N GLU A 534 23.93 -57.69 -6.38
CA GLU A 534 24.63 -56.59 -5.70
C GLU A 534 24.11 -55.21 -6.14
N ARG A 535 23.84 -55.04 -7.44
CA ARG A 535 23.23 -53.81 -7.98
C ARG A 535 21.81 -53.60 -7.46
N GLU A 536 20.98 -54.65 -7.51
CA GLU A 536 19.60 -54.61 -7.05
C GLU A 536 19.53 -54.30 -5.54
N GLU A 537 20.41 -54.88 -4.72
CA GLU A 537 20.49 -54.56 -3.30
C GLU A 537 20.96 -53.12 -3.06
N ARG A 538 21.95 -52.63 -3.81
CA ARG A 538 22.42 -51.24 -3.75
C ARG A 538 21.34 -50.24 -4.16
N GLU A 539 20.44 -50.62 -5.07
CA GLU A 539 19.28 -49.81 -5.48
C GLU A 539 18.17 -49.85 -4.42
N LYS A 540 17.85 -51.02 -3.85
CA LYS A 540 16.93 -51.14 -2.71
C LYS A 540 17.40 -50.30 -1.51
N ARG A 541 18.69 -50.35 -1.14
CA ARG A 541 19.27 -49.52 -0.07
C ARG A 541 19.10 -48.01 -0.35
N LYS A 542 19.36 -47.55 -1.58
CA LYS A 542 19.12 -46.15 -1.99
C LYS A 542 17.63 -45.76 -1.92
N ALA A 543 16.73 -46.67 -2.29
CA ALA A 543 15.28 -46.42 -2.24
C ALA A 543 14.79 -46.26 -0.80
N VAL A 544 15.23 -47.13 0.11
CA VAL A 544 14.94 -47.01 1.56
C VAL A 544 15.50 -45.71 2.12
N GLU A 545 16.75 -45.36 1.81
CA GLU A 545 17.36 -44.10 2.27
C GLU A 545 16.60 -42.86 1.75
N LYS A 546 16.17 -42.87 0.48
CA LYS A 546 15.36 -41.79 -0.11
C LYS A 546 14.02 -41.66 0.63
N TYR A 547 13.33 -42.78 0.87
CA TYR A 547 12.05 -42.81 1.58
C TYR A 547 12.19 -42.31 3.04
N GLN A 548 13.23 -42.74 3.75
CA GLN A 548 13.50 -42.28 5.11
C GLN A 548 13.75 -40.76 5.15
N ARG A 549 14.60 -40.22 4.26
CA ARG A 549 14.83 -38.78 4.12
C ARG A 549 13.58 -37.98 3.72
N GLU A 550 12.58 -38.62 3.11
CA GLU A 550 11.29 -38.02 2.76
C GLU A 550 10.32 -38.01 3.95
N MET A 551 10.27 -39.11 4.72
CA MET A 551 9.55 -39.18 5.99
C MET A 551 10.08 -38.19 7.04
N GLU A 552 11.40 -38.04 7.15
CA GLU A 552 12.04 -37.04 8.03
C GLU A 552 11.68 -35.60 7.63
N LYS A 553 11.61 -35.31 6.33
CA LYS A 553 11.12 -34.00 5.82
C LYS A 553 9.65 -33.76 6.13
N LEU A 554 8.81 -34.79 6.05
CA LEU A 554 7.38 -34.71 6.40
C LEU A 554 7.17 -34.48 7.90
N ALA A 555 7.93 -35.17 8.76
CA ALA A 555 7.95 -34.93 10.21
C ALA A 555 8.38 -33.49 10.53
N ALA A 556 9.57 -33.07 10.04
CA ALA A 556 10.09 -31.73 10.27
C ALA A 556 9.19 -30.61 9.71
N LYS A 557 8.36 -30.89 8.70
CA LYS A 557 7.32 -29.96 8.21
C LYS A 557 6.14 -29.87 9.18
N ARG A 558 5.66 -30.99 9.73
CA ARG A 558 4.59 -31.02 10.75
C ARG A 558 5.02 -30.36 12.06
N ASP A 559 6.25 -30.58 12.51
CA ASP A 559 6.76 -29.99 13.74
C ASP A 559 6.88 -28.46 13.63
N LYS A 560 7.40 -27.96 12.49
CA LYS A 560 7.44 -26.52 12.20
C LYS A 560 6.04 -25.90 12.09
N GLU A 561 5.06 -26.63 11.59
CA GLU A 561 3.67 -26.18 11.57
C GLU A 561 3.06 -26.15 12.98
N ALA A 562 3.33 -27.17 13.81
CA ALA A 562 2.87 -27.23 15.19
C ALA A 562 3.47 -26.10 16.05
N GLN A 563 4.79 -25.88 15.96
CA GLN A 563 5.46 -24.74 16.61
C GLN A 563 4.89 -23.40 16.16
N LYS A 564 4.62 -23.23 14.86
CA LYS A 564 3.99 -22.01 14.31
C LYS A 564 2.54 -21.81 14.81
N ARG A 565 1.81 -22.90 15.09
CA ARG A 565 0.47 -22.89 15.68
C ARG A 565 0.50 -22.49 17.16
N GLU A 566 1.42 -23.06 17.92
CA GLU A 566 1.61 -22.74 19.34
C GLU A 566 2.11 -21.30 19.55
N GLN A 567 3.07 -20.84 18.75
CA GLN A 567 3.54 -19.45 18.76
C GLN A 567 2.45 -18.44 18.37
N ARG A 568 1.50 -18.83 17.51
CA ARG A 568 0.31 -17.99 17.23
C ARG A 568 -0.59 -17.90 18.45
N LYS A 569 -0.92 -19.04 19.09
CA LYS A 569 -1.76 -19.07 20.29
C LYS A 569 -1.16 -18.25 21.44
N LYS A 570 0.14 -18.42 21.73
CA LYS A 570 0.84 -17.64 22.77
C LYS A 570 0.80 -16.14 22.49
N LYS A 571 1.01 -15.71 21.24
CA LYS A 571 0.91 -14.29 20.86
C LYS A 571 -0.51 -13.72 20.89
N GLU A 572 -1.53 -14.57 20.80
CA GLU A 572 -2.94 -14.20 20.95
C GLU A 572 -3.32 -14.07 22.43
N GLU A 573 -2.85 -15.00 23.27
CA GLU A 573 -2.95 -14.94 24.74
C GLU A 573 -2.22 -13.68 25.30
N GLU A 574 -0.99 -13.41 24.84
CA GLU A 574 -0.23 -12.19 25.16
C GLU A 574 -0.98 -10.91 24.77
N LYS A 575 -1.52 -10.84 23.54
CA LYS A 575 -2.34 -9.71 23.08
C LYS A 575 -3.57 -9.48 23.95
N ASN A 576 -4.26 -10.54 24.35
CA ASN A 576 -5.45 -10.44 25.19
C ASN A 576 -5.10 -9.94 26.60
N VAL A 577 -3.97 -10.37 27.17
CA VAL A 577 -3.46 -9.84 28.46
C VAL A 577 -3.08 -8.36 28.34
N VAL A 578 -2.33 -7.97 27.31
CA VAL A 578 -1.94 -6.55 27.09
C VAL A 578 -3.17 -5.67 26.88
N THR A 579 -4.15 -6.11 26.09
CA THR A 579 -5.41 -5.37 25.86
C THR A 579 -6.20 -5.18 27.15
N ARG A 580 -6.21 -6.19 28.05
CA ARG A 580 -6.87 -6.08 29.35
C ARG A 580 -6.15 -5.08 30.27
N LEU A 581 -4.83 -5.18 30.38
CA LEU A 581 -4.00 -4.25 31.16
C LEU A 581 -4.11 -2.81 30.65
N GLN A 582 -4.26 -2.61 29.34
CA GLN A 582 -4.46 -1.27 28.77
C GLN A 582 -5.84 -0.68 29.14
N ARG A 583 -6.91 -1.48 29.15
CA ARG A 583 -8.23 -1.04 29.66
C ARG A 583 -8.17 -0.70 31.15
N GLU A 584 -7.56 -1.57 31.96
CA GLU A 584 -7.33 -1.33 33.39
C GLU A 584 -6.58 0.01 33.60
N ARG A 585 -5.51 0.28 32.83
CA ARG A 585 -4.78 1.56 32.85
C ARG A 585 -5.68 2.76 32.52
N ASP A 586 -6.50 2.65 31.47
CA ASP A 586 -7.30 3.77 30.98
C ASP A 586 -8.49 4.07 31.92
N GLU A 587 -9.04 3.06 32.60
CA GLU A 587 -9.98 3.22 33.72
C GLU A 587 -9.34 3.88 34.95
N PHE A 588 -8.05 3.60 35.24
CA PHE A 588 -7.33 4.30 36.31
C PHE A 588 -7.00 5.76 35.92
N LYS A 589 -6.61 6.02 34.67
CA LYS A 589 -6.31 7.37 34.17
C LYS A 589 -7.54 8.27 34.21
N THR A 590 -8.66 7.82 33.65
CA THR A 590 -9.92 8.59 33.66
C THR A 590 -10.45 8.82 35.08
N ARG A 591 -10.32 7.85 36.00
CA ARG A 591 -10.65 8.03 37.42
C ARG A 591 -9.74 9.07 38.11
N ALA A 592 -8.45 9.12 37.77
CA ALA A 592 -7.55 10.15 38.28
C ALA A 592 -7.88 11.55 37.73
N GLU A 593 -8.17 11.66 36.44
CA GLU A 593 -8.53 12.93 35.78
C GLU A 593 -9.82 13.53 36.36
N MET A 594 -10.84 12.70 36.64
CA MET A 594 -12.05 13.16 37.34
C MET A 594 -11.74 13.61 38.77
N ALA A 595 -10.92 12.86 39.52
CA ALA A 595 -10.54 13.25 40.88
C ALA A 595 -9.70 14.55 40.92
N GLU A 596 -8.86 14.81 39.93
CA GLU A 596 -8.13 16.07 39.79
C GLU A 596 -9.07 17.24 39.45
N HIS A 597 -10.07 17.01 38.59
CA HIS A 597 -11.10 18.01 38.27
C HIS A 597 -11.96 18.36 39.50
N GLU A 598 -12.41 17.35 40.26
CA GLU A 598 -13.12 17.55 41.54
C GLU A 598 -12.25 18.32 42.54
N ASN A 599 -10.97 17.97 42.70
CA ASN A 599 -10.04 18.69 43.56
C ASN A 599 -9.78 20.13 43.11
N ARG A 600 -9.86 20.42 41.81
CA ARG A 600 -9.74 21.79 41.27
C ARG A 600 -10.96 22.63 41.64
N LEU A 601 -12.17 22.12 41.35
CA LEU A 601 -13.42 22.79 41.68
C LEU A 601 -13.57 23.02 43.21
N LEU A 602 -13.17 22.06 44.03
CA LEU A 602 -13.17 22.21 45.49
C LEU A 602 -12.17 23.29 45.97
N LYS A 603 -11.00 23.43 45.33
CA LYS A 603 -10.05 24.52 45.65
C LYS A 603 -10.60 25.89 45.27
N GLU A 604 -11.26 25.99 44.12
CA GLU A 604 -11.93 27.22 43.66
C GLU A 604 -13.06 27.63 44.63
N GLN A 605 -13.90 26.68 45.02
CA GLN A 605 -14.95 26.91 46.03
C GLN A 605 -14.39 27.30 47.40
N ILE A 606 -13.30 26.68 47.86
CA ILE A 606 -12.62 27.06 49.10
C ILE A 606 -12.03 28.48 48.99
N GLY A 607 -11.44 28.84 47.85
CA GLY A 607 -10.91 30.18 47.59
C GLY A 607 -12.00 31.25 47.63
N GLU A 608 -13.13 31.02 46.97
CA GLU A 608 -14.28 31.93 47.00
C GLU A 608 -14.89 32.05 48.40
N LEU A 609 -15.06 30.94 49.12
CA LEU A 609 -15.51 30.96 50.53
C LEU A 609 -14.52 31.69 51.45
N GLN A 610 -13.21 31.60 51.20
CA GLN A 610 -12.20 32.38 51.92
C GLN A 610 -12.29 33.87 51.59
N HIS A 611 -12.52 34.23 50.32
CA HIS A 611 -12.72 35.62 49.90
C HIS A 611 -14.00 36.21 50.52
N GLN A 612 -15.11 35.49 50.47
CA GLN A 612 -16.39 35.90 51.09
C GLN A 612 -16.26 36.05 52.61
N ASN A 613 -15.64 35.09 53.31
CA ASN A 613 -15.38 35.21 54.75
C ASN A 613 -14.47 36.41 55.07
N THR A 614 -13.42 36.64 54.28
CA THR A 614 -12.53 37.81 54.44
C THR A 614 -13.30 39.12 54.27
N ARG A 615 -14.16 39.20 53.25
CA ARG A 615 -15.03 40.37 52.98
C ARG A 615 -16.07 40.58 54.09
N LEU A 616 -16.65 39.51 54.62
CA LEU A 616 -17.56 39.56 55.77
C LEU A 616 -16.85 40.05 57.03
N VAL A 617 -15.66 39.53 57.36
CA VAL A 617 -14.85 39.98 58.51
C VAL A 617 -14.44 41.46 58.36
N GLN A 618 -14.02 41.88 57.17
CA GLN A 618 -13.71 43.30 56.90
C GLN A 618 -14.93 44.21 57.06
N ASN A 619 -16.12 43.77 56.65
CA ASN A 619 -17.35 44.53 56.83
C ASN A 619 -17.79 44.56 58.30
N LEU A 620 -17.65 43.44 59.01
CA LEU A 620 -17.97 43.34 60.44
C LEU A 620 -17.09 44.28 61.25
N GLY A 621 -15.77 44.26 61.05
CA GLY A 621 -14.82 45.14 61.75
C GLY A 621 -14.99 46.64 61.45
N LYS A 622 -15.65 47.00 60.35
CA LYS A 622 -16.04 48.39 60.04
C LYS A 622 -17.34 48.80 60.76
N SER A 623 -18.22 47.86 61.09
CA SER A 623 -19.48 48.11 61.80
C SER A 623 -19.28 48.37 63.31
N GLU A 624 -20.12 49.20 63.92
CA GLU A 624 -20.05 49.49 65.36
C GLU A 624 -20.26 48.24 66.24
N GLN A 625 -21.10 47.29 65.80
CA GLN A 625 -21.30 46.03 66.51
C GLN A 625 -20.05 45.14 66.44
N GLY A 626 -19.40 45.03 65.27
CA GLY A 626 -18.17 44.26 65.14
C GLY A 626 -16.98 44.89 65.88
N LYS A 627 -16.93 46.23 66.00
CA LYS A 627 -15.96 46.91 66.88
C LYS A 627 -16.14 46.54 68.35
N GLN A 628 -17.39 46.42 68.82
CA GLN A 628 -17.67 45.97 70.19
C GLN A 628 -17.27 44.51 70.41
N VAL A 629 -17.54 43.63 69.44
CA VAL A 629 -17.11 42.21 69.51
C VAL A 629 -15.59 42.06 69.47
N LEU A 630 -14.89 42.79 68.58
CA LEU A 630 -13.43 42.79 68.53
C LEU A 630 -12.82 43.30 69.84
N LYS A 631 -13.37 44.36 70.43
CA LYS A 631 -12.93 44.87 71.73
C LYS A 631 -13.13 43.85 72.85
N ALA A 632 -14.25 43.13 72.88
CA ALA A 632 -14.48 42.07 73.87
C ALA A 632 -13.46 40.91 73.73
N ILE A 633 -13.12 40.54 72.49
CA ILE A 633 -12.09 39.52 72.20
C ILE A 633 -10.69 40.02 72.56
N GLU A 634 -10.40 41.32 72.40
CA GLU A 634 -9.14 41.94 72.81
C GLU A 634 -9.00 42.02 74.33
N ASP A 635 -10.08 42.37 75.05
CA ASP A 635 -10.17 42.31 76.52
C ASP A 635 -10.04 40.87 77.06
N GLU A 636 -10.47 39.86 76.30
CA GLU A 636 -10.34 38.43 76.63
C GLU A 636 -8.92 37.90 76.37
N MET A 637 -8.37 38.11 75.17
CA MET A 637 -6.99 37.70 74.83
C MET A 637 -5.94 38.46 75.66
N GLY A 638 -6.21 39.71 76.03
CA GLY A 638 -5.36 40.50 76.94
C GLY A 638 -5.19 39.86 78.33
N ARG A 639 -6.15 39.04 78.77
CA ARG A 639 -6.11 38.29 80.03
C ARG A 639 -5.45 36.90 79.89
N GLY A 640 -5.25 36.40 78.67
CA GLY A 640 -4.79 35.03 78.40
C GLY A 640 -3.27 34.79 78.49
N ARG A 641 -2.44 35.83 78.66
CA ARG A 641 -0.97 35.70 78.52
C ARG A 641 -0.18 35.51 79.83
N SER A 642 -0.84 35.15 80.95
CA SER A 642 -0.19 35.05 82.28
C SER A 642 -0.46 33.77 83.09
N SER A 643 -0.80 32.65 82.44
CA SER A 643 -0.78 31.28 83.00
C SER A 643 -0.99 30.26 81.86
N SER A 644 -0.46 29.02 81.88
CA SER A 644 0.44 28.31 82.80
C SER A 644 1.30 27.30 82.01
N ALA A 645 2.28 26.66 82.67
CA ALA A 645 3.15 25.65 82.05
C ALA A 645 2.87 24.22 82.57
N THR A 646 3.26 23.21 81.77
CA THR A 646 3.20 21.75 82.06
C THR A 646 1.77 21.14 82.08
N SER A 647 1.54 19.85 81.82
CA SER A 647 2.46 18.69 81.80
C SER A 647 2.16 17.63 80.72
N SER A 648 3.08 16.68 80.52
CA SER A 648 3.02 15.57 79.54
C SER A 648 2.05 14.42 79.94
N VAL A 649 1.77 13.40 79.11
CA VAL A 649 2.53 12.10 79.07
C VAL A 649 1.97 11.12 78.00
N LYS A 650 2.86 10.49 77.18
CA LYS A 650 2.71 9.21 76.39
C LYS A 650 1.67 9.17 75.22
N SER A 651 1.81 8.34 74.15
CA SER A 651 2.89 7.39 73.77
C SER A 651 2.91 6.96 72.27
N LYS A 652 4.13 6.74 71.76
CA LYS A 652 4.59 5.70 70.79
C LYS A 652 4.00 5.59 69.36
N SER A 653 4.88 5.82 68.37
CA SER A 653 5.16 5.05 67.13
C SER A 653 4.00 4.60 66.20
N SER A 654 4.13 4.71 64.87
CA SER A 654 5.36 4.48 64.09
C SER A 654 5.48 5.32 62.81
N LYS A 655 6.71 5.47 62.31
CA LYS A 655 7.05 5.86 60.94
C LYS A 655 7.76 4.69 60.26
N ARG A 656 7.54 4.52 58.95
CA ARG A 656 8.48 3.86 58.03
C ARG A 656 8.92 4.89 57.00
N SER A 657 10.14 5.39 57.14
CA SER A 657 10.91 5.88 55.99
C SER A 657 11.60 4.68 55.34
N ILE A 658 11.92 4.82 54.06
CA ILE A 658 12.96 4.03 53.39
C ILE A 658 14.06 5.04 53.08
N ASP A 659 15.23 4.87 53.69
CA ASP A 659 16.43 5.61 53.31
C ASP A 659 17.14 4.83 52.20
N GLU A 660 17.55 5.54 51.14
CA GLU A 660 18.56 5.02 50.22
C GLU A 660 19.94 5.02 50.91
N LYS A 661 20.77 4.03 50.58
CA LYS A 661 22.19 4.06 50.90
C LYS A 661 23.01 4.30 49.64
N PRO A 662 23.95 5.24 49.64
CA PRO A 662 25.08 5.17 48.72
C PRO A 662 26.05 4.07 49.19
N THR A 663 26.70 3.42 48.22
CA THR A 663 27.94 2.67 48.43
C THR A 663 28.98 3.16 47.43
N ALA A 664 30.26 3.02 47.80
CA ALA A 664 31.38 3.10 46.86
C ALA A 664 31.45 1.84 45.97
#